data_AF-A0A135UU72-F1
#
_entry.id   AF-A0A135UU72-F1
#
_cell.length_a   1.000
_cell.length_b   1.000
_cell.length_c   1.000
_cell.angle_alpha   90.00
_cell.angle_beta   90.00
_cell.angle_gamma   90.00
#
_symmetry.space_group_name_H-M   'P 1'
#
loop_
_entity.id
_entity.type
_entity.pdbx_description
1 polymer ?
#
loop_
_entity_poly.entity_id
_entity_poly.type
_entity_poly.pdbx_seq_one_letter_code
_entity_poly.pdbx_strand_id
1 'polypeptide(L)'
;MSLEVDQDCWNHWKPVFNHLAVSYGFPATSHCQLNYLLRAYSGEGTTFRVTGESWRFIIDVTREDKRIVSIIAVTLIARHNQDERRNGAVIAATCNIHPTPADQRALGAPYLRWYPVSSGGEIYQHCCDKECTSPDKSAPTSRGTWETSRLRIIQKAYEQETSLWRTLYKEATGKASTNPQALQLDAQPVNAGVGPNKSITTKLGKGTQNLLERIDHISRPQLNQLVKRLRAEAALLRHDMQAINIETGGLRERTIQLEKDNAGKSATIANMELEMSNIRDKRSKLAKERNDQAARIREHKVLINDLRKKNKKLETKILDYNSQGKELAKLSKKLESENKALMEHNEKLISKRNVLIENRQSLRDSNAKLEAKMEKMDLKKKRVDNKLSKLEDKTQSQGEHIEALTMAVDEVKEANVELNETTAKLEKEKEEAIKISEGLAEQLTELDNELLQSRAKVTELWRDMEVKNERNRRTEAALAEAQQNLQQTSVTHLNQMEQLKKDISTKDALTQRLHGEILCLQQRSHATPYTPRSGYAVRDERLVSARELQHQREISRQANEKASDMESKLDAMKLAMEAMKSQLQTEKAEVNARKAEMDAKRGEVEALAKKCSEKMNAANAKEAYTVSLEKQLEEMRGNMEGMLGRVSVYQGKKRRRTEGPDFQL
;
A
#
# COMPACT_ATOMS: atom_id res chain seq x y z
N MET A 1 32.43 22.63 -2.10
CA MET A 1 33.44 22.93 -3.16
C MET A 1 33.60 21.67 -4.02
N SER A 2 34.17 21.74 -5.22
CA SER A 2 34.39 20.52 -6.04
C SER A 2 35.58 19.71 -5.50
N LEU A 3 35.36 18.41 -5.23
CA LEU A 3 36.42 17.40 -5.10
C LEU A 3 36.60 16.72 -6.46
N GLU A 4 37.85 16.41 -6.82
CA GLU A 4 38.17 15.73 -8.08
C GLU A 4 39.20 14.62 -7.86
N VAL A 5 38.89 13.42 -8.35
CA VAL A 5 39.79 12.26 -8.32
C VAL A 5 40.84 12.43 -9.39
N ASP A 6 42.10 12.20 -9.04
CA ASP A 6 43.20 12.22 -9.99
C ASP A 6 43.01 11.18 -11.12
N GLN A 7 43.55 11.46 -12.30
CA GLN A 7 43.39 10.60 -13.48
C GLN A 7 44.09 9.25 -13.30
N ASP A 8 45.27 9.21 -12.68
CA ASP A 8 46.04 7.98 -12.49
C ASP A 8 45.53 7.19 -11.28
N CYS A 9 45.09 7.88 -10.23
CA CYS A 9 44.28 7.31 -9.15
C CYS A 9 43.01 6.62 -9.69
N TRP A 10 42.27 7.28 -10.60
CA TRP A 10 41.14 6.64 -11.29
C TRP A 10 41.59 5.46 -12.15
N ASN A 11 42.67 5.58 -12.93
CA ASN A 11 43.14 4.49 -13.78
C ASN A 11 43.48 3.22 -12.97
N HIS A 12 44.04 3.39 -11.76
CA HIS A 12 44.34 2.33 -10.79
C HIS A 12 43.07 1.67 -10.22
N TRP A 13 42.05 2.45 -9.87
CA TRP A 13 40.82 1.92 -9.23
C TRP A 13 39.64 1.64 -10.18
N LYS A 14 39.70 2.06 -11.45
CA LYS A 14 38.69 1.83 -12.49
C LYS A 14 38.21 0.38 -12.60
N PRO A 15 39.09 -0.66 -12.58
CA PRO A 15 38.62 -2.05 -12.69
C PRO A 15 37.75 -2.46 -11.49
N VAL A 16 38.10 -1.99 -10.29
CA VAL A 16 37.33 -2.22 -9.07
C VAL A 16 36.00 -1.48 -9.12
N PHE A 17 35.97 -0.19 -9.47
CA PHE A 17 34.70 0.54 -9.57
C PHE A 17 33.75 -0.05 -10.62
N ASN A 18 34.27 -0.49 -11.77
CA ASN A 18 33.46 -1.20 -12.77
C ASN A 18 32.87 -2.50 -12.22
N HIS A 19 33.67 -3.31 -11.51
CA HIS A 19 33.18 -4.54 -10.89
C HIS A 19 32.18 -4.26 -9.76
N LEU A 20 32.42 -3.24 -8.92
CA LEU A 20 31.48 -2.81 -7.87
C LEU A 20 30.16 -2.30 -8.43
N ALA A 21 30.18 -1.62 -9.58
CA ALA A 21 28.97 -1.16 -10.25
C ALA A 21 28.15 -2.34 -10.79
N VAL A 22 28.79 -3.27 -11.51
CA VAL A 22 28.13 -4.44 -12.12
C VAL A 22 27.63 -5.45 -11.08
N SER A 23 28.42 -5.73 -10.03
CA SER A 23 28.16 -6.83 -9.10
C SER A 23 27.48 -6.42 -7.80
N TYR A 24 27.56 -5.14 -7.42
CA TYR A 24 27.09 -4.64 -6.12
C TYR A 24 26.27 -3.34 -6.21
N GLY A 25 26.04 -2.79 -7.41
CA GLY A 25 25.21 -1.59 -7.61
C GLY A 25 25.88 -0.27 -7.20
N PHE A 26 27.21 -0.18 -7.27
CA PHE A 26 27.91 1.09 -7.04
C PHE A 26 27.57 2.13 -8.14
N PRO A 27 27.19 3.38 -7.80
CA PRO A 27 26.57 4.31 -8.74
C PRO A 27 27.50 5.02 -9.74
N ALA A 28 28.75 4.57 -9.94
CA ALA A 28 29.67 5.15 -10.90
C ALA A 28 30.53 4.10 -11.64
N THR A 29 30.41 4.08 -12.97
CA THR A 29 31.21 3.27 -13.91
C THR A 29 32.26 4.10 -14.67
N SER A 30 32.37 5.40 -14.36
CA SER A 30 33.26 6.33 -15.05
C SER A 30 33.81 7.40 -14.11
N HIS A 31 34.98 7.94 -14.46
CA HIS A 31 35.65 9.02 -13.74
C HIS A 31 34.75 10.25 -13.53
N CYS A 32 33.99 10.62 -14.56
CA CYS A 32 33.04 11.74 -14.50
C CYS A 32 31.90 11.47 -13.51
N GLN A 33 31.37 10.25 -13.43
CA GLN A 33 30.35 9.87 -12.45
C GLN A 33 30.92 9.79 -11.03
N LEU A 34 32.13 9.28 -10.84
CA LEU A 34 32.78 9.25 -9.52
C LEU A 34 33.05 10.67 -9.01
N ASN A 35 33.55 11.56 -9.88
CA ASN A 35 33.72 12.97 -9.56
C ASN A 35 32.37 13.66 -9.28
N TYR A 36 31.30 13.34 -10.01
CA TYR A 36 29.96 13.86 -9.72
C TYR A 36 29.42 13.37 -8.35
N LEU A 37 29.60 12.09 -8.04
CA LEU A 37 29.23 11.48 -6.76
C LEU A 37 29.97 12.12 -5.57
N LEU A 38 31.28 12.40 -5.73
CA LEU A 38 32.11 13.03 -4.71
C LEU A 38 31.86 14.54 -4.58
N ARG A 39 31.47 15.23 -5.67
CA ARG A 39 31.01 16.63 -5.63
C ARG A 39 29.73 16.85 -4.81
N ALA A 40 28.93 15.80 -4.61
CA ALA A 40 27.76 15.86 -3.71
C ALA A 40 28.14 15.76 -2.22
N TYR A 41 29.40 15.43 -1.88
CA TYR A 41 29.86 15.34 -0.50
C TYR A 41 30.36 16.69 0.01
N SER A 42 29.79 17.16 1.11
CA SER A 42 30.13 18.46 1.73
C SER A 42 31.21 18.38 2.81
N GLY A 43 31.58 17.18 3.26
CA GLY A 43 32.55 16.98 4.35
C GLY A 43 34.00 17.07 3.93
N GLU A 44 34.87 17.57 4.83
CA GLU A 44 36.31 17.70 4.60
C GLU A 44 37.12 16.42 4.89
N GLY A 45 36.45 15.32 5.26
CA GLY A 45 37.10 14.08 5.65
C GLY A 45 37.77 13.31 4.50
N THR A 46 38.69 12.43 4.86
CA THR A 46 39.35 11.44 3.98
C THR A 46 38.54 10.16 3.78
N THR A 47 37.30 10.10 4.29
CA THR A 47 36.41 8.93 4.19
C THR A 47 35.05 9.37 3.63
N PHE A 48 34.68 8.83 2.47
CA PHE A 48 33.39 9.04 1.82
C PHE A 48 32.47 7.85 2.05
N ARG A 49 31.20 8.09 2.38
CA ARG A 49 30.20 7.03 2.61
C ARG A 49 29.09 7.14 1.57
N VAL A 50 28.94 6.11 0.74
CA VAL A 50 27.94 6.01 -0.33
C VAL A 50 26.98 4.88 0.02
N THR A 51 25.67 5.12 -0.04
CA THR A 51 24.65 4.14 0.35
C THR A 51 23.80 3.78 -0.86
N GLY A 52 23.96 2.55 -1.36
CA GLY A 52 23.10 1.94 -2.37
C GLY A 52 21.93 1.17 -1.73
N GLU A 53 21.18 0.44 -2.54
CA GLU A 53 19.98 -0.28 -2.10
C GLU A 53 20.31 -1.44 -1.14
N SER A 54 21.10 -2.42 -1.59
CA SER A 54 21.51 -3.58 -0.78
C SER A 54 22.82 -3.36 -0.02
N TRP A 55 23.66 -2.42 -0.46
CA TRP A 55 25.05 -2.27 -0.03
C TRP A 55 25.39 -0.84 0.42
N ARG A 56 26.25 -0.73 1.43
CA ARG A 56 26.95 0.49 1.82
C ARG A 56 28.40 0.39 1.39
N PHE A 57 28.89 1.42 0.72
CA PHE A 57 30.28 1.57 0.30
C PHE A 57 30.95 2.64 1.16
N ILE A 58 32.21 2.42 1.51
CA ILE A 58 33.06 3.40 2.18
C ILE A 58 34.37 3.51 1.40
N ILE A 59 34.72 4.71 0.95
CA ILE A 59 35.93 4.97 0.15
C ILE A 59 36.87 5.81 1.02
N ASP A 60 38.06 5.29 1.29
CA ASP A 60 39.08 5.93 2.12
C ASP A 60 40.23 6.42 1.24
N VAL A 61 40.66 7.67 1.41
CA VAL A 61 41.53 8.36 0.44
C VAL A 61 42.66 9.15 1.07
N THR A 62 43.69 9.42 0.26
CA THR A 62 44.66 10.50 0.47
C THR A 62 44.28 11.67 -0.44
N ARG A 63 44.29 12.90 0.09
CA ARG A 63 43.96 14.13 -0.66
C ARG A 63 45.05 15.19 -0.54
N GLU A 64 45.23 15.97 -1.61
CA GLU A 64 45.93 17.25 -1.64
C GLU A 64 44.90 18.34 -1.94
N ASP A 65 44.59 19.18 -0.94
CA ASP A 65 43.49 20.14 -0.94
C ASP A 65 42.13 19.57 -1.41
N LYS A 66 41.87 19.68 -2.72
CA LYS A 66 40.62 19.32 -3.41
C LYS A 66 40.80 18.15 -4.39
N ARG A 67 42.04 17.69 -4.58
CA ARG A 67 42.40 16.56 -5.45
C ARG A 67 42.56 15.30 -4.61
N ILE A 68 41.85 14.24 -4.96
CA ILE A 68 42.06 12.91 -4.37
C ILE A 68 43.19 12.25 -5.14
N VAL A 69 44.36 12.16 -4.50
CA VAL A 69 45.62 11.71 -5.13
C VAL A 69 45.81 10.19 -5.07
N SER A 70 45.24 9.53 -4.07
CA SER A 70 45.21 8.07 -3.96
C SER A 70 43.93 7.62 -3.24
N ILE A 71 43.40 6.46 -3.60
CA ILE A 71 42.36 5.75 -2.84
C ILE A 71 43.08 4.61 -2.11
N ILE A 72 42.99 4.61 -0.79
CA ILE A 72 43.66 3.65 0.09
C ILE A 72 42.87 2.34 0.13
N ALA A 73 41.55 2.45 0.21
CA ALA A 73 40.65 1.29 0.30
C ALA A 73 39.21 1.62 -0.15
N VAL A 74 38.48 0.57 -0.54
CA VAL A 74 37.02 0.60 -0.71
C VAL A 74 36.41 -0.53 0.13
N THR A 75 35.67 -0.17 1.17
CA THR A 75 34.87 -1.12 1.97
C THR A 75 33.50 -1.33 1.34
N LEU A 76 33.03 -2.57 1.30
CA LEU A 76 31.69 -2.99 0.96
C LEU A 76 31.03 -3.65 2.19
N ILE A 77 29.80 -3.25 2.55
CA ILE A 77 29.06 -3.74 3.73
C ILE A 77 27.60 -4.00 3.36
N ALA A 78 27.04 -5.15 3.75
CA ALA A 78 25.62 -5.45 3.51
C ALA A 78 24.70 -4.55 4.37
N ARG A 79 23.59 -4.06 3.81
CA ARG A 79 22.60 -3.25 4.56
C ARG A 79 21.59 -4.07 5.35
N HIS A 80 21.23 -5.24 4.83
CA HIS A 80 20.24 -6.16 5.41
C HIS A 80 20.76 -7.60 5.27
N ASN A 81 20.31 -8.49 6.17
CA ASN A 81 20.82 -9.84 6.36
C ASN A 81 22.33 -9.90 6.71
N GLN A 82 22.65 -9.59 7.97
CA GLN A 82 23.96 -9.91 8.54
C GLN A 82 24.04 -11.43 8.77
N ASP A 83 24.63 -12.15 7.81
CA ASP A 83 25.27 -13.43 8.10
C ASP A 83 26.46 -13.14 9.03
N GLU A 84 26.45 -13.70 10.24
CA GLU A 84 27.52 -13.56 11.24
C GLU A 84 28.92 -13.82 10.63
N ARG A 85 28.99 -14.68 9.60
CA ARG A 85 30.22 -15.07 8.92
C ARG A 85 30.68 -14.09 7.84
N ARG A 86 29.82 -13.20 7.32
CA ARG A 86 30.10 -12.34 6.14
C ARG A 86 29.37 -10.99 6.14
N ASN A 87 29.77 -10.08 7.04
CA ASN A 87 29.18 -8.72 7.11
C ASN A 87 29.66 -7.76 5.99
N GLY A 88 30.84 -8.01 5.42
CA GLY A 88 31.39 -7.20 4.33
C GLY A 88 32.80 -7.61 3.92
N ALA A 89 33.46 -6.75 3.16
CA ALA A 89 34.86 -6.88 2.80
C ALA A 89 35.51 -5.52 2.52
N VAL A 90 36.82 -5.42 2.68
CA VAL A 90 37.63 -4.27 2.28
C VAL A 90 38.45 -4.65 1.05
N ILE A 91 38.40 -3.83 0.02
CA ILE A 91 39.32 -3.88 -1.12
C ILE A 91 40.45 -2.90 -0.82
N ALA A 92 41.71 -3.37 -0.80
CA ALA A 92 42.89 -2.54 -0.55
C ALA A 92 44.11 -3.11 -1.30
N ALA A 93 45.24 -2.40 -1.27
CA ALA A 93 46.50 -2.86 -1.85
C ALA A 93 47.01 -4.17 -1.22
N THR A 94 47.69 -5.00 -2.00
CA THR A 94 48.42 -6.19 -1.52
C THR A 94 49.74 -5.82 -0.85
N CYS A 95 50.21 -6.58 0.17
CA CYS A 95 51.57 -6.37 0.71
C CYS A 95 52.61 -6.62 -0.38
N ASN A 96 53.34 -5.57 -0.76
CA ASN A 96 54.40 -5.64 -1.77
C ASN A 96 55.57 -6.57 -1.40
N ILE A 97 55.63 -7.06 -0.17
CA ILE A 97 56.64 -7.99 0.35
C ILE A 97 56.24 -9.45 0.11
N HIS A 98 54.93 -9.79 0.18
CA HIS A 98 54.44 -11.17 0.12
C HIS A 98 53.50 -11.36 -1.08
N PRO A 99 53.90 -12.11 -2.13
CA PRO A 99 53.07 -12.30 -3.30
C PRO A 99 51.79 -13.07 -2.94
N THR A 100 50.62 -12.45 -3.16
CA THR A 100 49.32 -13.08 -2.89
C THR A 100 49.17 -14.36 -3.72
N PRO A 101 48.76 -15.50 -3.12
CA PRO A 101 48.63 -16.77 -3.82
C PRO A 101 47.50 -16.74 -4.86
N ALA A 102 47.58 -17.61 -5.87
CA ALA A 102 46.81 -17.48 -7.11
C ALA A 102 45.29 -17.64 -6.93
N ASP A 103 44.87 -18.43 -5.94
CA ASP A 103 43.48 -18.64 -5.51
C ASP A 103 42.81 -17.37 -4.98
N GLN A 104 43.58 -16.36 -4.58
CA GLN A 104 43.11 -15.12 -3.95
C GLN A 104 43.19 -13.89 -4.89
N ARG A 105 43.38 -14.11 -6.21
CA ARG A 105 43.55 -13.05 -7.22
C ARG A 105 42.34 -12.90 -8.18
N ALA A 106 41.35 -12.11 -7.79
CA ALA A 106 40.32 -11.56 -8.70
C ALA A 106 39.66 -10.32 -8.06
N LEU A 107 39.13 -9.32 -8.78
CA LEU A 107 38.96 -9.13 -10.23
C LEU A 107 39.55 -7.77 -10.66
N GLY A 108 40.06 -7.70 -11.89
CA GLY A 108 40.33 -6.45 -12.61
C GLY A 108 41.67 -5.74 -12.34
N ALA A 109 42.23 -5.82 -11.13
CA ALA A 109 43.49 -5.18 -10.77
C ALA A 109 44.43 -6.15 -10.04
N PRO A 110 45.64 -6.47 -10.55
CA PRO A 110 46.52 -7.50 -9.95
C PRO A 110 47.21 -7.07 -8.64
N TYR A 111 47.11 -5.78 -8.28
CA TYR A 111 47.71 -5.15 -7.09
C TYR A 111 46.68 -4.84 -5.99
N LEU A 112 45.38 -5.12 -6.21
CA LEU A 112 44.31 -4.95 -5.22
C LEU A 112 43.74 -6.31 -4.80
N ARG A 113 43.34 -6.41 -3.54
CA ARG A 113 42.87 -7.65 -2.91
C ARG A 113 41.63 -7.41 -2.05
N TRP A 114 40.73 -8.38 -2.07
CA TRP A 114 39.60 -8.47 -1.15
C TRP A 114 40.05 -9.07 0.20
N TYR A 115 39.66 -8.39 1.28
CA TYR A 115 39.87 -8.79 2.67
C TYR A 115 38.50 -8.91 3.35
N PRO A 116 38.00 -10.12 3.67
CA PRO A 116 36.68 -10.28 4.29
C PRO A 116 36.67 -9.67 5.70
N VAL A 117 35.55 -9.05 6.09
CA VAL A 117 35.34 -8.55 7.45
C VAL A 117 34.01 -9.05 8.02
N SER A 118 34.08 -9.62 9.23
CA SER A 118 32.94 -10.12 10.01
C SER A 118 32.94 -9.50 11.40
N SER A 119 31.82 -9.58 12.10
CA SER A 119 31.72 -9.15 13.51
C SER A 119 32.04 -10.34 14.40
N GLY A 120 33.00 -10.20 15.31
CA GLY A 120 33.40 -11.29 16.21
C GLY A 120 34.17 -12.43 15.55
N GLY A 121 34.62 -12.24 14.30
CA GLY A 121 35.64 -13.08 13.68
C GLY A 121 37.04 -12.80 14.23
N GLU A 122 38.04 -13.45 13.63
CA GLU A 122 39.44 -13.18 13.92
C GLU A 122 39.81 -11.74 13.52
N ILE A 123 40.67 -11.12 14.31
CA ILE A 123 41.18 -9.78 14.01
C ILE A 123 42.14 -9.90 12.82
N TYR A 124 42.01 -9.00 11.85
CA TYR A 124 42.90 -8.96 10.68
C TYR A 124 44.38 -8.97 11.09
N GLN A 125 45.06 -10.07 10.78
CA GLN A 125 46.52 -10.18 10.77
C GLN A 125 46.98 -9.98 9.34
N HIS A 126 47.85 -9.00 9.14
CA HIS A 126 48.48 -8.76 7.86
C HIS A 126 49.67 -9.72 7.69
N CYS A 127 49.91 -10.24 6.48
CA CYS A 127 50.93 -11.27 6.24
C CYS A 127 52.34 -10.85 6.73
N CYS A 128 52.64 -9.56 6.57
CA CYS A 128 53.93 -8.97 6.93
C CYS A 128 54.02 -8.66 8.45
N ASP A 129 52.97 -8.88 9.26
CA ASP A 129 53.00 -8.77 10.73
C ASP A 129 53.74 -9.93 11.41
N LYS A 130 53.93 -11.07 10.72
CA LYS A 130 54.72 -12.20 11.24
C LYS A 130 56.23 -11.91 11.29
N GLU A 131 56.70 -11.02 10.41
CA GLU A 131 58.10 -10.62 10.27
C GLU A 131 58.43 -9.40 11.13
N CYS A 132 57.43 -8.55 11.43
CA CYS A 132 57.55 -7.41 12.33
C CYS A 132 57.68 -7.85 13.80
N THR A 133 58.92 -8.08 14.27
CA THR A 133 59.24 -8.25 15.70
C THR A 133 59.18 -6.91 16.47
N SER A 134 58.00 -6.29 16.52
CA SER A 134 57.73 -5.15 17.40
C SER A 134 57.48 -5.62 18.84
N PRO A 135 57.84 -4.84 19.89
CA PRO A 135 57.58 -5.21 21.29
C PRO A 135 56.09 -5.39 21.63
N ASP A 136 55.20 -4.66 20.95
CA ASP A 136 53.75 -4.62 21.21
C ASP A 136 52.98 -5.86 20.73
N LYS A 137 53.53 -7.06 20.96
CA LYS A 137 52.78 -8.33 20.90
C LYS A 137 51.83 -8.46 22.10
N SER A 138 50.94 -7.48 22.22
CA SER A 138 49.73 -7.58 23.04
C SER A 138 48.99 -8.87 22.69
N ALA A 139 48.59 -9.63 23.72
CA ALA A 139 47.92 -10.91 23.54
C ALA A 139 46.62 -10.72 22.70
N PRO A 140 46.18 -11.74 21.92
CA PRO A 140 45.05 -11.62 21.01
C PRO A 140 43.72 -11.50 21.77
N THR A 141 43.42 -10.31 22.26
CA THR A 141 42.23 -9.99 23.04
C THR A 141 41.00 -9.85 22.15
N SER A 142 40.03 -10.75 22.37
CA SER A 142 38.60 -10.60 22.09
C SER A 142 38.19 -9.99 20.74
N ARG A 143 37.71 -10.85 19.82
CA ARG A 143 36.58 -10.59 18.89
C ARG A 143 36.41 -9.13 18.45
N GLY A 144 37.17 -8.71 17.43
CA GLY A 144 37.01 -7.38 16.83
C GLY A 144 35.64 -7.18 16.17
N THR A 145 35.20 -5.92 16.06
CA THR A 145 34.10 -5.58 15.15
C THR A 145 34.60 -5.56 13.70
N TRP A 146 33.69 -5.65 12.73
CA TRP A 146 34.04 -5.49 11.32
C TRP A 146 34.74 -4.13 11.05
N GLU A 147 34.39 -3.08 11.82
CA GLU A 147 34.97 -1.75 11.68
C GLU A 147 36.40 -1.69 12.27
N THR A 148 36.67 -2.42 13.35
CA THR A 148 38.02 -2.59 13.90
C THR A 148 38.93 -3.32 12.90
N SER A 149 38.47 -4.42 12.31
CA SER A 149 39.24 -5.15 11.29
C SER A 149 39.44 -4.31 10.02
N ARG A 150 38.40 -3.59 9.57
CA ARG A 150 38.50 -2.61 8.48
C ARG A 150 39.59 -1.57 8.74
N LEU A 151 39.59 -0.94 9.91
CA LEU A 151 40.56 0.11 10.23
C LEU A 151 42.00 -0.41 10.25
N ARG A 152 42.24 -1.65 10.73
CA ARG A 152 43.56 -2.30 10.63
C ARG A 152 43.99 -2.56 9.17
N ILE A 153 43.06 -2.98 8.30
CA ILE A 153 43.34 -3.17 6.86
C ILE A 153 43.74 -1.83 6.21
N ILE A 154 42.96 -0.77 6.46
CA ILE A 154 43.21 0.58 5.93
C ILE A 154 44.55 1.13 6.45
N GLN A 155 44.84 0.96 7.75
CA GLN A 155 46.12 1.40 8.33
C GLN A 155 47.30 0.70 7.65
N LYS A 156 47.24 -0.62 7.46
CA LYS A 156 48.34 -1.37 6.80
C LYS A 156 48.50 -1.00 5.33
N ALA A 157 47.42 -0.75 4.59
CA ALA A 157 47.48 -0.24 3.23
C ALA A 157 48.08 1.19 3.17
N TYR A 158 47.72 2.06 4.11
CA TYR A 158 48.29 3.41 4.20
C TYR A 158 49.77 3.41 4.60
N GLU A 159 50.19 2.54 5.51
CA GLU A 159 51.60 2.31 5.86
C GLU A 159 52.42 1.87 4.63
N GLN A 160 51.83 1.06 3.74
CA GLN A 160 52.45 0.59 2.50
C GLN A 160 52.55 1.67 1.43
N GLU A 161 51.45 2.37 1.12
CA GLU A 161 51.46 3.53 0.23
C GLU A 161 52.52 4.54 0.70
N THR A 162 52.47 4.96 1.97
CA THR A 162 53.42 5.92 2.54
C THR A 162 54.87 5.44 2.42
N SER A 163 55.13 4.14 2.58
CA SER A 163 56.46 3.57 2.44
C SER A 163 56.93 3.52 0.98
N LEU A 164 56.05 3.18 0.04
CA LEU A 164 56.32 3.18 -1.39
C LEU A 164 56.61 4.60 -1.91
N TRP A 165 55.80 5.59 -1.52
CA TRP A 165 56.04 7.00 -1.82
C TRP A 165 57.38 7.51 -1.27
N ARG A 166 57.76 7.11 -0.04
CA ARG A 166 59.09 7.43 0.53
C ARG A 166 60.24 6.80 -0.27
N THR A 167 60.09 5.57 -0.76
CA THR A 167 61.11 4.91 -1.60
C THR A 167 61.24 5.58 -2.97
N LEU A 168 60.12 5.83 -3.66
CA LEU A 168 60.12 6.55 -4.94
C LEU A 168 60.72 7.96 -4.82
N TYR A 169 60.41 8.69 -3.73
CA TYR A 169 61.00 10.01 -3.46
C TYR A 169 62.51 9.93 -3.21
N LYS A 170 62.98 8.92 -2.46
CA LYS A 170 64.43 8.65 -2.25
C LYS A 170 65.14 8.29 -3.56
N GLU A 171 64.51 7.52 -4.45
CA GLU A 171 65.08 7.23 -5.76
C GLU A 171 65.14 8.45 -6.67
N ALA A 172 64.07 9.24 -6.73
CA ALA A 172 64.02 10.46 -7.54
C ALA A 172 65.05 11.50 -7.09
N THR A 173 65.23 11.67 -5.78
CA THR A 173 66.24 12.58 -5.20
C THR A 173 67.66 12.01 -5.27
N GLY A 174 67.85 10.70 -5.04
CA GLY A 174 69.16 10.04 -5.13
C GLY A 174 69.74 10.06 -6.56
N LYS A 175 68.89 9.84 -7.58
CA LYS A 175 69.29 9.90 -9.00
C LYS A 175 69.70 11.31 -9.47
N ALA A 176 69.46 12.36 -8.68
CA ALA A 176 69.91 13.72 -8.94
C ALA A 176 71.29 14.05 -8.33
N SER A 177 71.90 13.14 -7.56
CA SER A 177 73.03 13.46 -6.67
C SER A 177 74.33 12.68 -6.93
N THR A 178 74.49 12.03 -8.09
CA THR A 178 75.66 11.19 -8.41
C THR A 178 76.23 11.42 -9.81
N ASN A 179 76.98 12.52 -10.00
CA ASN A 179 77.93 12.61 -11.12
C ASN A 179 79.09 13.62 -10.90
N PRO A 180 80.26 13.16 -10.39
CA PRO A 180 81.49 13.93 -10.52
C PRO A 180 82.72 13.05 -10.85
N GLN A 181 82.77 12.40 -12.03
CA GLN A 181 83.99 11.69 -12.47
C GLN A 181 84.16 11.63 -14.00
N ALA A 182 84.66 12.73 -14.59
CA ALA A 182 85.05 12.80 -16.00
C ALA A 182 86.04 13.94 -16.27
N LEU A 183 87.28 13.84 -15.76
CA LEU A 183 88.39 14.72 -16.16
C LEU A 183 89.75 14.04 -15.92
N GLN A 184 90.11 13.16 -16.85
CA GLN A 184 91.46 12.61 -16.99
C GLN A 184 91.87 12.88 -18.43
N LEU A 185 92.96 13.63 -18.62
CA LEU A 185 93.43 14.10 -19.92
C LEU A 185 94.95 13.98 -19.95
N ASP A 186 95.46 13.19 -20.89
CA ASP A 186 96.87 12.84 -20.95
C ASP A 186 97.76 14.03 -21.34
N ALA A 187 98.87 14.19 -20.62
CA ALA A 187 99.92 15.14 -20.96
C ALA A 187 101.09 14.41 -21.65
N GLN A 188 101.20 14.52 -22.97
CA GLN A 188 102.41 14.13 -23.70
C GLN A 188 103.34 15.34 -23.90
N PRO A 189 104.60 15.29 -23.44
CA PRO A 189 105.61 16.28 -23.81
C PRO A 189 106.18 15.97 -25.20
N VAL A 190 106.16 16.95 -26.10
CA VAL A 190 106.77 16.82 -27.44
C VAL A 190 108.28 17.06 -27.32
N ASN A 191 109.08 16.06 -27.67
CA ASN A 191 110.54 16.17 -27.69
C ASN A 191 111.01 17.10 -28.82
N ALA A 192 111.69 18.19 -28.48
CA ALA A 192 112.40 19.03 -29.44
C ALA A 192 113.71 18.37 -29.90
N GLY A 193 113.88 18.18 -31.20
CA GLY A 193 115.04 17.48 -31.77
C GLY A 193 116.33 18.31 -31.73
N VAL A 194 117.39 17.76 -31.15
CA VAL A 194 118.75 18.35 -31.18
C VAL A 194 119.40 18.08 -32.54
N GLY A 195 119.57 19.12 -33.36
CA GLY A 195 120.33 19.08 -34.61
C GLY A 195 121.83 19.31 -34.38
N PRO A 196 122.74 18.38 -34.73
CA PRO A 196 124.16 18.48 -34.40
C PRO A 196 124.99 19.33 -35.38
N ASN A 197 126.14 19.80 -34.87
CA ASN A 197 127.18 20.55 -35.54
C ASN A 197 127.47 20.16 -37.00
N LYS A 198 127.68 21.17 -37.87
CA LYS A 198 128.57 21.08 -39.03
C LYS A 198 129.70 22.10 -38.93
N SER A 199 130.86 21.63 -38.48
CA SER A 199 132.11 22.39 -38.46
C SER A 199 132.65 22.55 -39.89
N ILE A 200 132.70 23.79 -40.39
CA ILE A 200 133.34 24.11 -41.67
C ILE A 200 134.80 24.50 -41.40
N THR A 201 135.71 23.53 -41.57
CA THR A 201 137.17 23.76 -41.53
C THR A 201 137.73 23.85 -42.94
N THR A 202 137.92 25.09 -43.45
CA THR A 202 138.51 25.31 -44.77
C THR A 202 139.66 26.32 -44.74
N LYS A 203 140.87 25.78 -44.56
CA LYS A 203 142.08 26.08 -45.34
C LYS A 203 142.16 27.48 -45.99
N LEU A 204 142.96 28.36 -45.38
CA LEU A 204 143.72 29.36 -46.15
C LEU A 204 145.18 29.40 -45.68
N GLY A 205 145.97 28.46 -46.17
CA GLY A 205 147.44 28.49 -46.11
C GLY A 205 148.04 28.89 -47.46
N LYS A 206 149.36 29.12 -47.48
CA LYS A 206 150.18 29.69 -48.58
C LYS A 206 150.24 31.23 -48.61
N GLY A 207 151.04 31.79 -47.71
CA GLY A 207 151.52 33.18 -47.78
C GLY A 207 152.97 33.39 -47.28
N THR A 208 153.62 32.36 -46.74
CA THR A 208 154.78 32.48 -45.85
C THR A 208 156.08 31.84 -46.37
N GLN A 209 156.20 31.55 -47.67
CA GLN A 209 157.44 31.02 -48.27
C GLN A 209 158.32 32.07 -48.97
N ASN A 210 157.76 33.22 -49.43
CA ASN A 210 158.52 34.29 -50.10
C ASN A 210 159.30 35.25 -49.14
N LEU A 211 159.56 34.84 -47.90
CA LEU A 211 160.18 35.69 -46.87
C LEU A 211 161.50 35.12 -46.29
N LEU A 212 161.86 33.88 -46.62
CA LEU A 212 163.10 33.23 -46.16
C LEU A 212 164.29 33.43 -47.13
N GLU A 213 164.04 33.38 -48.44
CA GLU A 213 165.09 33.55 -49.49
C GLU A 213 165.66 34.98 -49.60
N ARG A 214 165.24 35.91 -48.74
CA ARG A 214 165.75 37.30 -48.69
C ARG A 214 166.72 37.58 -47.55
N ILE A 215 167.04 36.60 -46.70
CA ILE A 215 167.71 36.86 -45.42
C ILE A 215 169.24 37.05 -45.55
N ASP A 216 169.91 36.35 -46.47
CA ASP A 216 171.38 36.32 -46.55
C ASP A 216 172.06 37.65 -46.95
N HIS A 217 171.30 38.66 -47.37
CA HIS A 217 171.80 40.00 -47.72
C HIS A 217 171.15 41.12 -46.90
N ILE A 218 170.45 40.79 -45.81
CA ILE A 218 169.80 41.77 -44.91
C ILE A 218 170.77 42.16 -43.80
N SER A 219 171.19 43.42 -43.80
CA SER A 219 171.99 43.97 -42.70
C SER A 219 171.22 43.99 -41.38
N ARG A 220 171.93 43.85 -40.25
CA ARG A 220 171.35 43.82 -38.90
C ARG A 220 170.30 44.92 -38.60
N PRO A 221 170.45 46.21 -39.03
CA PRO A 221 169.39 47.21 -38.88
C PRO A 221 168.15 46.96 -39.77
N GLN A 222 168.31 46.43 -40.99
CA GLN A 222 167.17 46.08 -41.85
C GLN A 222 166.37 44.90 -41.26
N LEU A 223 167.04 43.90 -40.68
CA LEU A 223 166.38 42.80 -39.96
C LEU A 223 165.56 43.34 -38.78
N ASN A 224 166.14 44.24 -37.98
CA ASN A 224 165.43 44.92 -36.90
C ASN A 224 164.22 45.76 -37.40
N GLN A 225 164.31 46.35 -38.59
CA GLN A 225 163.19 47.08 -39.20
C GLN A 225 162.08 46.14 -39.68
N LEU A 226 162.42 44.97 -40.25
CA LEU A 226 161.46 43.92 -40.61
C LEU A 226 160.75 43.36 -39.38
N VAL A 227 161.50 43.03 -38.32
CA VAL A 227 160.95 42.56 -37.04
C VAL A 227 160.06 43.61 -36.38
N LYS A 228 160.38 44.91 -36.51
CA LYS A 228 159.47 46.00 -36.08
C LYS A 228 158.15 46.01 -36.87
N ARG A 229 158.18 45.84 -38.21
CA ARG A 229 156.95 45.75 -39.02
C ARG A 229 156.11 44.54 -38.65
N LEU A 230 156.70 43.35 -38.61
CA LEU A 230 156.01 42.11 -38.25
C LEU A 230 155.43 42.14 -36.82
N ARG A 231 156.07 42.84 -35.88
CA ARG A 231 155.51 43.08 -34.53
C ARG A 231 154.33 44.06 -34.54
N ALA A 232 154.36 45.08 -35.38
CA ALA A 232 153.24 46.01 -35.54
C ALA A 232 152.04 45.34 -36.24
N GLU A 233 152.29 44.58 -37.31
CA GLU A 233 151.30 43.78 -38.02
C GLU A 233 150.67 42.70 -37.12
N ALA A 234 151.48 41.98 -36.33
CA ALA A 234 150.98 41.05 -35.31
C ALA A 234 150.30 41.72 -34.12
N ALA A 235 150.47 43.03 -33.91
CA ALA A 235 149.70 43.80 -32.92
C ALA A 235 148.34 44.24 -33.50
N LEU A 236 148.31 44.70 -34.76
CA LEU A 236 147.08 44.99 -35.50
C LEU A 236 146.20 43.74 -35.60
N LEU A 237 146.73 42.61 -36.05
CA LEU A 237 145.97 41.35 -36.14
C LEU A 237 145.41 40.87 -34.78
N ARG A 238 146.08 41.17 -33.65
CA ARG A 238 145.51 40.89 -32.31
C ARG A 238 144.39 41.86 -31.95
N HIS A 239 144.53 43.14 -32.30
CA HIS A 239 143.49 44.15 -32.10
C HIS A 239 142.25 43.82 -32.94
N ASP A 240 142.44 43.41 -34.19
CA ASP A 240 141.36 42.99 -35.10
C ASP A 240 140.69 41.70 -34.60
N MET A 241 141.47 40.70 -34.14
CA MET A 241 140.91 39.53 -33.45
C MET A 241 140.15 39.89 -32.16
N GLN A 242 140.59 40.90 -31.40
CA GLN A 242 139.87 41.38 -30.22
C GLN A 242 138.55 42.06 -30.61
N ALA A 243 138.57 42.92 -31.63
CA ALA A 243 137.36 43.56 -32.17
C ALA A 243 136.35 42.52 -32.69
N ILE A 244 136.80 41.55 -33.50
CA ILE A 244 135.97 40.45 -34.03
C ILE A 244 135.40 39.60 -32.89
N ASN A 245 136.16 39.32 -31.82
CA ASN A 245 135.66 38.59 -30.66
C ASN A 245 134.59 39.38 -29.89
N ILE A 246 134.77 40.70 -29.71
CA ILE A 246 133.78 41.58 -29.08
C ILE A 246 132.50 41.65 -29.93
N GLU A 247 132.62 41.84 -31.25
CA GLU A 247 131.48 41.84 -32.17
C GLU A 247 130.75 40.49 -32.18
N THR A 248 131.49 39.38 -32.23
CA THR A 248 130.93 38.02 -32.13
C THR A 248 130.20 37.80 -30.80
N GLY A 249 130.70 38.35 -29.69
CA GLY A 249 130.00 38.38 -28.40
C GLY A 249 128.67 39.12 -28.50
N GLY A 250 128.70 40.39 -28.94
CA GLY A 250 127.50 41.22 -29.10
C GLY A 250 126.51 40.72 -30.16
N LEU A 251 126.93 39.85 -31.10
CA LEU A 251 126.04 39.12 -32.01
C LEU A 251 125.39 37.90 -31.34
N ARG A 252 126.13 37.14 -30.52
CA ARG A 252 125.56 36.04 -29.71
C ARG A 252 124.55 36.53 -28.71
N GLU A 253 124.83 37.63 -28.01
CA GLU A 253 123.89 38.26 -27.07
C GLU A 253 122.60 38.73 -27.77
N ARG A 254 122.72 39.36 -28.95
CA ARG A 254 121.56 39.71 -29.79
C ARG A 254 120.78 38.48 -30.26
N THR A 255 121.46 37.38 -30.60
CA THR A 255 120.81 36.12 -30.99
C THR A 255 120.00 35.54 -29.83
N ILE A 256 120.61 35.43 -28.64
CA ILE A 256 119.95 34.94 -27.41
C ILE A 256 118.76 35.84 -27.03
N GLN A 257 118.84 37.15 -27.23
CA GLN A 257 117.71 38.04 -26.97
C GLN A 257 116.59 37.85 -28.00
N LEU A 258 116.91 37.71 -29.29
CA LEU A 258 115.92 37.42 -30.34
C LEU A 258 115.24 36.05 -30.11
N GLU A 259 115.96 35.04 -29.62
CA GLU A 259 115.39 33.75 -29.23
C GLU A 259 114.39 33.89 -28.06
N LYS A 260 114.75 34.65 -27.01
CA LYS A 260 113.84 34.96 -25.89
C LYS A 260 112.60 35.72 -26.35
N ASP A 261 112.78 36.77 -27.16
CA ASP A 261 111.69 37.57 -27.72
C ASP A 261 110.76 36.72 -28.59
N ASN A 262 111.32 35.81 -29.39
CA ASN A 262 110.56 34.92 -30.26
C ASN A 262 109.80 33.84 -29.45
N ALA A 263 110.39 33.31 -28.38
CA ALA A 263 109.71 32.41 -27.45
C ALA A 263 108.54 33.12 -26.74
N GLY A 264 108.74 34.35 -26.27
CA GLY A 264 107.67 35.16 -25.65
C GLY A 264 106.54 35.49 -26.63
N LYS A 265 106.86 35.81 -27.89
CA LYS A 265 105.87 36.00 -28.96
C LYS A 265 105.11 34.70 -29.27
N SER A 266 105.81 33.56 -29.34
CA SER A 266 105.22 32.24 -29.61
C SER A 266 104.25 31.81 -28.51
N ALA A 267 104.62 32.00 -27.23
CA ALA A 267 103.73 31.76 -26.10
C ALA A 267 102.50 32.69 -26.11
N THR A 268 102.68 33.95 -26.52
CA THR A 268 101.58 34.91 -26.69
C THR A 268 100.60 34.46 -27.77
N ILE A 269 101.10 33.99 -28.92
CA ILE A 269 100.28 33.47 -30.03
C ILE A 269 99.48 32.23 -29.57
N ALA A 270 100.12 31.26 -28.93
CA ALA A 270 99.45 30.05 -28.44
C ALA A 270 98.32 30.37 -27.44
N ASN A 271 98.53 31.35 -26.54
CA ASN A 271 97.49 31.83 -25.63
C ASN A 271 96.32 32.48 -26.39
N MET A 272 96.60 33.33 -27.39
CA MET A 272 95.56 33.96 -28.23
C MET A 272 94.77 32.92 -29.06
N GLU A 273 95.41 31.86 -29.56
CA GLU A 273 94.72 30.77 -30.26
C GLU A 273 93.78 29.99 -29.32
N LEU A 274 94.22 29.71 -28.09
CA LEU A 274 93.41 29.08 -27.05
C LEU A 274 92.21 29.96 -26.64
N GLU A 275 92.41 31.27 -26.45
CA GLU A 275 91.33 32.22 -26.19
C GLU A 275 90.33 32.28 -27.35
N MET A 276 90.83 32.34 -28.60
CA MET A 276 89.98 32.34 -29.79
C MET A 276 89.19 31.03 -29.95
N SER A 277 89.75 29.88 -29.57
CA SER A 277 89.00 28.62 -29.52
C SER A 277 87.88 28.68 -28.46
N ASN A 278 88.20 29.11 -27.24
CA ASN A 278 87.22 29.30 -26.18
C ASN A 278 86.09 30.28 -26.55
N ILE A 279 86.40 31.33 -27.32
CA ILE A 279 85.41 32.29 -27.85
C ILE A 279 84.52 31.65 -28.91
N ARG A 280 85.07 30.83 -29.82
CA ARG A 280 84.28 30.06 -30.80
C ARG A 280 83.31 29.10 -30.10
N ASP A 281 83.75 28.39 -29.07
CA ASP A 281 82.90 27.46 -28.31
C ASP A 281 81.80 28.16 -27.51
N LYS A 282 82.13 29.28 -26.84
CA LYS A 282 81.12 30.14 -26.18
C LYS A 282 80.08 30.64 -27.18
N ARG A 283 80.50 31.11 -28.36
CA ARG A 283 79.61 31.55 -29.45
C ARG A 283 78.73 30.40 -29.99
N SER A 284 79.28 29.19 -30.09
CA SER A 284 78.55 27.99 -30.52
C SER A 284 77.45 27.59 -29.52
N LYS A 285 77.76 27.61 -28.22
CA LYS A 285 76.79 27.34 -27.14
C LYS A 285 75.65 28.37 -27.12
N LEU A 286 75.98 29.65 -27.11
CA LEU A 286 75.00 30.75 -27.17
C LEU A 286 74.10 30.71 -28.41
N ALA A 287 74.63 30.25 -29.56
CA ALA A 287 73.83 30.07 -30.78
C ALA A 287 72.80 28.94 -30.65
N LYS A 288 73.15 27.83 -29.98
CA LYS A 288 72.20 26.74 -29.67
C LYS A 288 71.13 27.20 -28.68
N GLU A 289 71.53 27.78 -27.56
CA GLU A 289 70.62 28.29 -26.53
C GLU A 289 69.59 29.29 -27.10
N ARG A 290 70.03 30.19 -27.99
CA ARG A 290 69.14 31.13 -28.70
C ARG A 290 68.15 30.42 -29.63
N ASN A 291 68.56 29.36 -30.32
CA ASN A 291 67.68 28.58 -31.18
C ASN A 291 66.65 27.80 -30.35
N ASP A 292 67.05 27.20 -29.23
CA ASP A 292 66.15 26.48 -28.31
C ASP A 292 65.15 27.44 -27.65
N GLN A 293 65.60 28.65 -27.28
CA GLN A 293 64.71 29.70 -26.80
C GLN A 293 63.72 30.14 -27.89
N ALA A 294 64.16 30.27 -29.14
CA ALA A 294 63.28 30.58 -30.26
C ALA A 294 62.27 29.46 -30.57
N ALA A 295 62.63 28.19 -30.37
CA ALA A 295 61.71 27.05 -30.46
C ALA A 295 60.63 27.12 -29.36
N ARG A 296 61.02 27.23 -28.09
CA ARG A 296 60.09 27.40 -26.94
C ARG A 296 59.14 28.59 -27.13
N ILE A 297 59.61 29.71 -27.68
CA ILE A 297 58.78 30.88 -28.01
C ILE A 297 57.73 30.57 -29.09
N ARG A 298 58.02 29.69 -30.07
CA ARG A 298 57.03 29.26 -31.07
C ARG A 298 55.96 28.35 -30.43
N GLU A 299 56.38 27.39 -29.62
CA GLU A 299 55.49 26.48 -28.88
C GLU A 299 54.55 27.25 -27.96
N HIS A 300 55.07 28.19 -27.18
CA HIS A 300 54.27 29.06 -26.32
C HIS A 300 53.25 29.90 -27.12
N LYS A 301 53.62 30.39 -28.32
CA LYS A 301 52.68 31.11 -29.20
C LYS A 301 51.55 30.21 -29.72
N VAL A 302 51.82 28.94 -30.04
CA VAL A 302 50.78 27.96 -30.41
C VAL A 302 49.85 27.71 -29.23
N LEU A 303 50.41 27.41 -28.05
CA LEU A 303 49.63 27.16 -26.83
C LEU A 303 48.73 28.34 -26.45
N ILE A 304 49.25 29.57 -26.49
CA ILE A 304 48.47 30.80 -26.25
C ILE A 304 47.32 30.95 -27.24
N ASN A 305 47.54 30.63 -28.52
CA ASN A 305 46.49 30.71 -29.54
C ASN A 305 45.41 29.63 -29.34
N ASP A 306 45.77 28.42 -28.94
CA ASP A 306 44.79 27.36 -28.66
C ASP A 306 44.04 27.57 -27.34
N LEU A 307 44.68 28.15 -26.32
CA LEU A 307 43.99 28.64 -25.12
C LEU A 307 43.00 29.77 -25.47
N ARG A 308 43.38 30.72 -26.34
CA ARG A 308 42.45 31.75 -26.85
C ARG A 308 41.25 31.15 -27.62
N LYS A 309 41.47 30.12 -28.44
CA LYS A 309 40.37 29.38 -29.10
C LYS A 309 39.46 28.66 -28.10
N LYS A 310 40.04 28.06 -27.05
CA LYS A 310 39.28 27.40 -25.97
C LYS A 310 38.45 28.42 -25.18
N ASN A 311 39.02 29.56 -24.80
CA ASN A 311 38.30 30.61 -24.09
C ASN A 311 37.11 31.15 -24.91
N LYS A 312 37.29 31.45 -26.20
CA LYS A 312 36.17 31.86 -27.07
C LYS A 312 35.04 30.82 -27.14
N LYS A 313 35.36 29.51 -27.14
CA LYS A 313 34.37 28.42 -27.09
C LYS A 313 33.71 28.24 -25.71
N LEU A 314 34.29 28.80 -24.64
CA LEU A 314 33.68 28.85 -23.31
C LEU A 314 32.82 30.11 -23.15
N GLU A 315 33.28 31.26 -23.67
CA GLU A 315 32.52 32.52 -23.75
C GLU A 315 31.18 32.32 -24.47
N THR A 316 31.17 31.65 -25.64
CA THR A 316 29.90 31.33 -26.33
C THR A 316 29.00 30.44 -25.49
N LYS A 317 29.53 29.36 -24.88
CA LYS A 317 28.75 28.47 -24.01
C LYS A 317 28.17 29.19 -22.79
N ILE A 318 28.90 30.17 -22.23
CA ILE A 318 28.41 31.00 -21.12
C ILE A 318 27.27 31.90 -21.59
N LEU A 319 27.33 32.46 -22.81
CA LEU A 319 26.21 33.19 -23.41
C LEU A 319 24.99 32.28 -23.66
N ASP A 320 25.22 31.07 -24.19
CA ASP A 320 24.18 30.06 -24.43
C ASP A 320 23.47 29.69 -23.12
N TYR A 321 24.21 29.32 -22.06
CA TYR A 321 23.65 29.00 -20.74
C TYR A 321 22.95 30.21 -20.10
N ASN A 322 23.47 31.43 -20.27
CA ASN A 322 22.79 32.64 -19.81
C ASN A 322 21.48 32.93 -20.56
N SER A 323 21.37 32.54 -21.84
CA SER A 323 20.10 32.62 -22.57
C SER A 323 19.10 31.58 -22.08
N GLN A 324 19.53 30.33 -21.89
CA GLN A 324 18.71 29.25 -21.33
C GLN A 324 18.21 29.61 -19.91
N GLY A 325 19.07 30.18 -19.06
CA GLY A 325 18.70 30.66 -17.73
C GLY A 325 17.62 31.75 -17.75
N LYS A 326 17.63 32.64 -18.75
CA LYS A 326 16.58 33.67 -18.93
C LYS A 326 15.25 33.06 -19.36
N GLU A 327 15.25 32.07 -20.25
CA GLU A 327 14.02 31.37 -20.63
C GLU A 327 13.47 30.51 -19.49
N LEU A 328 14.31 29.82 -18.72
CA LEU A 328 13.92 29.13 -17.50
C LEU A 328 13.31 30.08 -16.46
N ALA A 329 13.87 31.28 -16.29
CA ALA A 329 13.31 32.29 -15.39
C ALA A 329 11.95 32.83 -15.85
N LYS A 330 11.70 32.97 -17.17
CA LYS A 330 10.37 33.28 -17.72
C LYS A 330 9.38 32.14 -17.46
N LEU A 331 9.80 30.88 -17.69
CA LEU A 331 8.97 29.70 -17.47
C LEU A 331 8.59 29.53 -16.00
N SER A 332 9.52 29.78 -15.06
CA SER A 332 9.22 29.79 -13.62
C SER A 332 8.14 30.80 -13.28
N LYS A 333 8.31 32.07 -13.70
CA LYS A 333 7.30 33.12 -13.48
C LYS A 333 5.92 32.79 -14.09
N LYS A 334 5.89 32.15 -15.26
CA LYS A 334 4.64 31.66 -15.87
C LYS A 334 4.00 30.58 -14.99
N LEU A 335 4.76 29.56 -14.59
CA LEU A 335 4.30 28.47 -13.73
C LEU A 335 3.82 28.97 -12.36
N GLU A 336 4.51 29.95 -11.76
CA GLU A 336 4.10 30.63 -10.53
C GLU A 336 2.73 31.31 -10.69
N SER A 337 2.52 32.01 -11.81
CA SER A 337 1.23 32.68 -12.11
C SER A 337 0.09 31.68 -12.39
N GLU A 338 0.37 30.58 -13.09
CA GLU A 338 -0.59 29.50 -13.34
C GLU A 338 -0.96 28.77 -12.04
N ASN A 339 0.02 28.50 -11.18
CA ASN A 339 -0.22 27.88 -9.88
C ASN A 339 -1.04 28.78 -8.95
N LYS A 340 -0.80 30.10 -8.96
CA LYS A 340 -1.65 31.07 -8.23
C LYS A 340 -3.09 31.05 -8.74
N ALA A 341 -3.29 31.05 -10.06
CA ALA A 341 -4.63 30.97 -10.65
C ALA A 341 -5.36 29.65 -10.31
N LEU A 342 -4.63 28.53 -10.25
CA LEU A 342 -5.16 27.24 -9.80
C LEU A 342 -5.55 27.24 -8.33
N MET A 343 -4.76 27.87 -7.45
CA MET A 343 -5.11 28.05 -6.03
C MET A 343 -6.38 28.88 -5.86
N GLU A 344 -6.46 30.05 -6.51
CA GLU A 344 -7.67 30.89 -6.49
C GLU A 344 -8.91 30.17 -7.06
N HIS A 345 -8.73 29.26 -8.02
CA HIS A 345 -9.81 28.42 -8.54
C HIS A 345 -10.24 27.34 -7.55
N ASN A 346 -9.28 26.69 -6.88
CA ASN A 346 -9.55 25.68 -5.85
C ASN A 346 -10.27 26.28 -4.64
N GLU A 347 -9.90 27.48 -4.20
CA GLU A 347 -10.62 28.22 -3.16
C GLU A 347 -12.08 28.47 -3.56
N LYS A 348 -12.32 28.93 -4.80
CA LYS A 348 -13.69 29.13 -5.35
C LYS A 348 -14.48 27.81 -5.41
N LEU A 349 -13.83 26.66 -5.66
CA LEU A 349 -14.47 25.34 -5.61
C LEU A 349 -14.76 24.90 -4.16
N ILE A 350 -13.88 25.18 -3.20
CA ILE A 350 -14.10 24.88 -1.78
C ILE A 350 -15.29 25.68 -1.25
N SER A 351 -15.37 26.99 -1.54
CA SER A 351 -16.52 27.82 -1.15
C SER A 351 -17.83 27.30 -1.76
N LYS A 352 -17.84 26.93 -3.05
CA LYS A 352 -19.00 26.30 -3.70
C LYS A 352 -19.38 24.96 -3.05
N ARG A 353 -18.41 24.14 -2.68
CA ARG A 353 -18.63 22.86 -1.97
C ARG A 353 -19.27 23.08 -0.60
N ASN A 354 -18.83 24.09 0.15
CA ASN A 354 -19.37 24.39 1.48
C ASN A 354 -20.83 24.85 1.40
N VAL A 355 -21.16 25.76 0.48
CA VAL A 355 -22.55 26.17 0.21
C VAL A 355 -23.44 24.99 -0.20
N LEU A 356 -22.91 24.03 -0.98
CA LEU A 356 -23.65 22.80 -1.32
C LEU A 356 -23.84 21.85 -0.12
N ILE A 357 -22.91 21.83 0.84
CA ILE A 357 -23.05 21.07 2.10
C ILE A 357 -24.12 21.71 3.00
N GLU A 358 -24.08 23.04 3.15
CA GLU A 358 -25.07 23.83 3.91
C GLU A 358 -26.49 23.65 3.33
N ASN A 359 -26.64 23.82 2.01
CA ASN A 359 -27.91 23.58 1.31
C ASN A 359 -28.39 22.12 1.49
N ARG A 360 -27.48 21.14 1.40
CA ARG A 360 -27.82 19.72 1.63
C ARG A 360 -28.26 19.48 3.08
N GLN A 361 -27.68 20.16 4.07
CA GLN A 361 -28.12 20.03 5.46
C GLN A 361 -29.49 20.68 5.67
N SER A 362 -29.71 21.89 5.17
CA SER A 362 -31.01 22.57 5.19
C SER A 362 -32.14 21.72 4.59
N LEU A 363 -31.85 21.02 3.48
CA LEU A 363 -32.79 20.07 2.87
C LEU A 363 -33.06 18.83 3.75
N ARG A 364 -32.06 18.29 4.46
CA ARG A 364 -32.31 17.21 5.45
C ARG A 364 -33.18 17.71 6.61
N ASP A 365 -32.89 18.88 7.14
CA ASP A 365 -33.63 19.46 8.26
C ASP A 365 -35.07 19.78 7.86
N SER A 366 -35.30 20.14 6.59
CA SER A 366 -36.65 20.30 6.00
C SER A 366 -37.36 18.95 5.86
N ASN A 367 -36.69 17.92 5.32
CA ASN A 367 -37.25 16.58 5.17
C ASN A 367 -37.62 15.96 6.53
N ALA A 368 -36.76 16.05 7.54
CA ALA A 368 -37.06 15.57 8.90
C ALA A 368 -38.28 16.28 9.52
N LYS A 369 -38.48 17.58 9.22
CA LYS A 369 -39.69 18.34 9.61
C LYS A 369 -40.93 17.91 8.83
N LEU A 370 -40.79 17.38 7.60
CA LEU A 370 -41.88 16.80 6.83
C LEU A 370 -42.21 15.39 7.31
N GLU A 371 -41.22 14.55 7.57
CA GLU A 371 -41.37 13.20 8.14
C GLU A 371 -42.10 13.26 9.49
N ALA A 372 -41.65 14.12 10.42
CA ALA A 372 -42.34 14.33 11.70
C ALA A 372 -43.76 14.92 11.55
N LYS A 373 -44.05 15.63 10.45
CA LYS A 373 -45.43 16.04 10.11
C LYS A 373 -46.25 14.87 9.58
N MET A 374 -45.69 14.01 8.71
CA MET A 374 -46.35 12.81 8.19
C MET A 374 -46.67 11.84 9.32
N GLU A 375 -45.71 11.51 10.19
CA GLU A 375 -45.95 10.66 11.36
C GLU A 375 -47.06 11.24 12.27
N LYS A 376 -47.06 12.56 12.49
CA LYS A 376 -48.13 13.24 13.24
C LYS A 376 -49.49 13.22 12.51
N MET A 377 -49.51 13.12 11.18
CA MET A 377 -50.73 12.88 10.40
C MET A 377 -51.16 11.42 10.43
N ASP A 378 -50.26 10.45 10.38
CA ASP A 378 -50.58 9.02 10.52
C ASP A 378 -51.07 8.67 11.92
N LEU A 379 -50.50 9.29 12.96
CA LEU A 379 -51.03 9.20 14.33
C LEU A 379 -52.40 9.86 14.48
N LYS A 380 -52.70 10.91 13.71
CA LYS A 380 -54.08 11.46 13.61
C LYS A 380 -54.99 10.50 12.83
N LYS A 381 -54.51 9.94 11.73
CA LYS A 381 -55.26 8.99 10.88
C LYS A 381 -55.64 7.76 11.69
N LYS A 382 -54.69 7.07 12.33
CA LYS A 382 -54.95 5.95 13.25
C LYS A 382 -55.92 6.30 14.38
N ARG A 383 -55.97 7.54 14.86
CA ARG A 383 -56.98 8.01 15.85
C ARG A 383 -58.36 8.27 15.24
N VAL A 384 -58.45 8.54 13.94
CA VAL A 384 -59.71 8.64 13.18
C VAL A 384 -60.17 7.24 12.77
N ASP A 385 -59.28 6.39 12.27
CA ASP A 385 -59.53 4.99 11.94
C ASP A 385 -60.05 4.23 13.19
N ASN A 386 -59.40 4.36 14.36
CA ASN A 386 -59.88 3.82 15.63
C ASN A 386 -61.17 4.47 16.18
N LYS A 387 -61.60 5.61 15.62
CA LYS A 387 -62.92 6.20 15.91
C LYS A 387 -63.98 5.70 14.92
N LEU A 388 -63.61 5.48 13.66
CA LEU A 388 -64.45 4.87 12.65
C LEU A 388 -64.79 3.43 13.04
N SER A 389 -63.80 2.58 13.36
CA SER A 389 -64.11 1.22 13.83
C SER A 389 -65.02 1.25 15.07
N LYS A 390 -64.77 2.10 16.06
CA LYS A 390 -65.67 2.23 17.23
C LYS A 390 -67.06 2.77 16.93
N LEU A 391 -67.25 3.44 15.79
CA LEU A 391 -68.56 3.84 15.30
C LEU A 391 -69.19 2.72 14.48
N GLU A 392 -68.41 1.98 13.68
CA GLU A 392 -68.83 0.78 12.94
C GLU A 392 -69.26 -0.35 13.90
N ASP A 393 -68.43 -0.71 14.88
CA ASP A 393 -68.73 -1.62 15.99
C ASP A 393 -70.06 -1.24 16.68
N LYS A 394 -70.26 0.06 16.93
CA LYS A 394 -71.48 0.57 17.56
C LYS A 394 -72.67 0.56 16.62
N THR A 395 -72.50 0.87 15.34
CA THR A 395 -73.56 0.83 14.33
C THR A 395 -73.97 -0.62 14.03
N GLN A 396 -73.03 -1.57 14.06
CA GLN A 396 -73.30 -3.01 13.98
C GLN A 396 -74.07 -3.47 15.21
N SER A 397 -73.61 -3.15 16.44
CA SER A 397 -74.35 -3.43 17.67
C SER A 397 -75.75 -2.80 17.69
N GLN A 398 -75.92 -1.60 17.11
CA GLN A 398 -77.25 -0.99 16.93
C GLN A 398 -78.07 -1.69 15.84
N GLY A 399 -77.44 -2.23 14.80
CA GLY A 399 -78.06 -3.10 13.80
C GLY A 399 -78.56 -4.41 14.42
N GLU A 400 -77.72 -5.11 15.17
CA GLU A 400 -78.05 -6.31 15.95
C GLU A 400 -79.22 -6.04 16.93
N HIS A 401 -79.24 -4.89 17.59
CA HIS A 401 -80.38 -4.46 18.42
C HIS A 401 -81.65 -4.16 17.61
N ILE A 402 -81.54 -3.58 16.41
CA ILE A 402 -82.70 -3.33 15.52
C ILE A 402 -83.23 -4.64 14.95
N GLU A 403 -82.37 -5.59 14.61
CA GLU A 403 -82.73 -6.92 14.12
C GLU A 403 -83.41 -7.74 15.21
N ALA A 404 -82.87 -7.76 16.43
CA ALA A 404 -83.52 -8.35 17.60
C ALA A 404 -84.87 -7.70 17.94
N LEU A 405 -84.99 -6.37 17.83
CA LEU A 405 -86.27 -5.66 17.97
C LEU A 405 -87.25 -5.99 16.84
N THR A 406 -86.76 -6.25 15.62
CA THR A 406 -87.59 -6.64 14.48
C THR A 406 -88.13 -8.06 14.68
N MET A 407 -87.28 -9.01 15.09
CA MET A 407 -87.71 -10.36 15.48
C MET A 407 -88.75 -10.32 16.61
N ALA A 408 -88.52 -9.56 17.68
CA ALA A 408 -89.49 -9.42 18.77
C ALA A 408 -90.81 -8.75 18.32
N VAL A 409 -90.76 -7.83 17.34
CA VAL A 409 -91.98 -7.25 16.73
C VAL A 409 -92.71 -8.27 15.86
N ASP A 410 -92.01 -9.17 15.18
CA ASP A 410 -92.62 -10.25 14.39
C ASP A 410 -93.21 -11.36 15.28
N GLU A 411 -92.52 -11.76 16.36
CA GLU A 411 -93.08 -12.62 17.42
C GLU A 411 -94.36 -12.01 18.02
N VAL A 412 -94.39 -10.70 18.27
CA VAL A 412 -95.58 -9.99 18.76
C VAL A 412 -96.70 -9.94 17.70
N LYS A 413 -96.39 -9.89 16.40
CA LYS A 413 -97.42 -10.03 15.35
C LYS A 413 -97.99 -11.44 15.33
N GLU A 414 -97.15 -12.47 15.44
CA GLU A 414 -97.55 -13.87 15.40
C GLU A 414 -98.44 -14.23 16.62
N ALA A 415 -98.04 -13.81 17.82
CA ALA A 415 -98.87 -13.91 19.03
C ALA A 415 -100.19 -13.12 18.91
N ASN A 416 -100.20 -11.98 18.22
CA ASN A 416 -101.43 -11.21 17.98
C ASN A 416 -102.35 -11.90 16.95
N VAL A 417 -101.82 -12.71 16.02
CA VAL A 417 -102.64 -13.57 15.15
C VAL A 417 -103.32 -14.67 15.96
N GLU A 418 -102.59 -15.37 16.84
CA GLU A 418 -103.20 -16.36 17.76
C GLU A 418 -104.26 -15.75 18.69
N LEU A 419 -104.04 -14.51 19.16
CA LEU A 419 -104.98 -13.79 20.03
C LEU A 419 -106.27 -13.39 19.27
N ASN A 420 -106.16 -13.03 17.98
CA ASN A 420 -107.34 -12.82 17.13
C ASN A 420 -108.07 -14.14 16.83
N GLU A 421 -107.36 -15.24 16.55
CA GLU A 421 -107.98 -16.56 16.37
C GLU A 421 -108.73 -17.07 17.61
N THR A 422 -108.16 -16.87 18.81
CA THR A 422 -108.82 -17.26 20.07
C THR A 422 -110.01 -16.37 20.40
N THR A 423 -109.93 -15.08 20.08
CA THR A 423 -111.08 -14.15 20.18
C THR A 423 -112.24 -14.58 19.27
N ALA A 424 -111.96 -14.94 18.01
CA ALA A 424 -112.98 -15.42 17.08
C ALA A 424 -113.64 -16.75 17.50
N LYS A 425 -112.91 -17.61 18.22
CA LYS A 425 -113.46 -18.84 18.82
C LYS A 425 -114.43 -18.50 19.97
N LEU A 426 -114.05 -17.57 20.85
CA LEU A 426 -114.89 -17.11 21.97
C LEU A 426 -116.17 -16.39 21.53
N GLU A 427 -116.13 -15.59 20.45
CA GLU A 427 -117.36 -14.99 19.90
C GLU A 427 -118.34 -16.05 19.40
N LYS A 428 -117.85 -17.12 18.78
CA LYS A 428 -118.71 -18.23 18.33
C LYS A 428 -119.36 -18.98 19.50
N GLU A 429 -118.62 -19.25 20.56
CA GLU A 429 -119.15 -19.90 21.78
C GLU A 429 -120.19 -19.02 22.48
N LYS A 430 -119.99 -17.70 22.50
CA LYS A 430 -120.97 -16.71 22.98
C LYS A 430 -122.27 -16.73 22.17
N GLU A 431 -122.18 -16.82 20.85
CA GLU A 431 -123.35 -16.87 19.95
C GLU A 431 -124.18 -18.17 20.16
N GLU A 432 -123.51 -19.29 20.44
CA GLU A 432 -124.16 -20.57 20.78
C GLU A 432 -124.81 -20.54 22.18
N ALA A 433 -124.20 -19.86 23.16
CA ALA A 433 -124.78 -19.67 24.50
C ALA A 433 -126.05 -18.80 24.49
N ILE A 434 -126.13 -17.76 23.63
CA ILE A 434 -127.31 -16.89 23.51
C ILE A 434 -128.55 -17.71 23.10
N LYS A 435 -128.43 -18.56 22.07
CA LYS A 435 -129.54 -19.43 21.61
C LYS A 435 -130.07 -20.38 22.69
N ILE A 436 -129.19 -20.86 23.57
CA ILE A 436 -129.59 -21.72 24.70
C ILE A 436 -130.37 -20.90 25.74
N SER A 437 -130.00 -19.64 25.96
CA SER A 437 -130.71 -18.76 26.90
C SER A 437 -132.10 -18.34 26.39
N GLU A 438 -132.27 -18.13 25.08
CA GLU A 438 -133.56 -17.76 24.48
C GLU A 438 -134.59 -18.90 24.59
N GLY A 439 -134.20 -20.14 24.29
CA GLY A 439 -135.09 -21.32 24.43
C GLY A 439 -135.50 -21.65 25.87
N LEU A 440 -134.78 -21.16 26.88
CA LEU A 440 -135.15 -21.28 28.29
C LEU A 440 -136.12 -20.18 28.76
N ALA A 441 -136.20 -19.04 28.05
CA ALA A 441 -137.12 -17.96 28.37
C ALA A 441 -138.57 -18.32 28.01
N GLU A 442 -138.79 -18.99 26.87
CA GLU A 442 -140.12 -19.41 26.42
C GLU A 442 -140.74 -20.44 27.39
N GLN A 443 -139.95 -21.40 27.88
CA GLN A 443 -140.43 -22.41 28.84
C GLN A 443 -140.87 -21.82 30.19
N LEU A 444 -140.29 -20.67 30.59
CA LEU A 444 -140.68 -19.97 31.82
C LEU A 444 -142.00 -19.20 31.68
N THR A 445 -142.33 -18.70 30.48
CA THR A 445 -143.61 -17.99 30.26
C THR A 445 -144.80 -18.94 30.14
N GLU A 446 -144.59 -20.19 29.76
CA GLU A 446 -145.64 -21.22 29.76
C GLU A 446 -146.02 -21.66 31.19
N LEU A 447 -145.02 -21.91 32.06
CA LEU A 447 -145.25 -22.33 33.46
C LEU A 447 -146.04 -21.31 34.31
N ASP A 448 -145.79 -20.01 34.15
CA ASP A 448 -146.44 -18.98 34.97
C ASP A 448 -147.95 -18.85 34.67
N ASN A 449 -148.36 -19.20 33.44
CA ASN A 449 -149.77 -19.25 33.04
C ASN A 449 -150.51 -20.45 33.69
N GLU A 450 -149.88 -21.62 33.83
CA GLU A 450 -150.46 -22.77 34.54
C GLU A 450 -150.61 -22.50 36.06
N LEU A 451 -149.66 -21.75 36.64
CA LEU A 451 -149.67 -21.34 38.05
C LEU A 451 -150.86 -20.41 38.38
N LEU A 452 -151.25 -19.54 37.42
CA LEU A 452 -152.41 -18.66 37.56
C LEU A 452 -153.74 -19.42 37.50
N GLN A 453 -153.90 -20.37 36.56
CA GLN A 453 -155.12 -21.18 36.46
C GLN A 453 -155.35 -22.08 37.70
N SER A 454 -154.28 -22.68 38.21
CA SER A 454 -154.35 -23.56 39.39
C SER A 454 -154.71 -22.81 40.68
N ARG A 455 -154.23 -21.57 40.87
CA ARG A 455 -154.62 -20.71 42.01
C ARG A 455 -156.11 -20.38 42.07
N ALA A 456 -156.75 -20.11 40.93
CA ALA A 456 -158.19 -19.83 40.90
C ALA A 456 -159.01 -21.00 41.45
N LYS A 457 -158.67 -22.23 41.04
CA LYS A 457 -159.38 -23.47 41.36
C LYS A 457 -159.31 -23.88 42.84
N VAL A 458 -158.22 -23.54 43.53
CA VAL A 458 -158.07 -23.76 44.99
C VAL A 458 -159.01 -22.88 45.81
N THR A 459 -159.30 -21.67 45.33
CA THR A 459 -160.14 -20.69 46.06
C THR A 459 -161.63 -21.06 46.05
N GLU A 460 -162.05 -21.86 45.05
CA GLU A 460 -163.43 -22.37 44.93
C GLU A 460 -163.68 -23.54 45.88
N LEU A 461 -162.77 -24.54 45.88
CA LEU A 461 -162.84 -25.74 46.72
C LEU A 461 -162.87 -25.46 48.23
N TRP A 462 -162.32 -24.33 48.68
CA TRP A 462 -162.36 -23.93 50.09
C TRP A 462 -163.78 -23.62 50.59
N ARG A 463 -164.66 -23.06 49.76
CA ARG A 463 -166.03 -22.71 50.17
C ARG A 463 -166.92 -23.94 50.37
N ASP A 464 -166.75 -24.95 49.52
CA ASP A 464 -167.51 -26.21 49.58
C ASP A 464 -167.18 -27.07 50.82
N MET A 465 -165.98 -26.90 51.39
CA MET A 465 -165.57 -27.63 52.59
C MET A 465 -166.29 -27.11 53.85
N GLU A 466 -166.39 -25.79 53.99
CA GLU A 466 -167.01 -25.11 55.14
C GLU A 466 -168.48 -25.53 55.32
N VAL A 467 -169.23 -25.58 54.20
CA VAL A 467 -170.66 -25.96 54.17
C VAL A 467 -170.89 -27.43 54.54
N LYS A 468 -169.89 -28.31 54.34
CA LYS A 468 -169.97 -29.74 54.71
C LYS A 468 -169.84 -29.95 56.22
N ASN A 469 -168.92 -29.25 56.87
CA ASN A 469 -168.61 -29.46 58.29
C ASN A 469 -169.82 -29.19 59.23
N GLU A 470 -170.61 -28.16 58.94
CA GLU A 470 -171.77 -27.79 59.77
C GLU A 470 -172.96 -28.75 59.62
N ARG A 471 -172.95 -29.62 58.60
CA ARG A 471 -173.97 -30.65 58.40
C ARG A 471 -173.73 -31.89 59.28
N ASN A 472 -172.47 -32.27 59.48
CA ASN A 472 -172.08 -33.47 60.24
C ASN A 472 -172.38 -33.34 61.75
N ARG A 473 -172.22 -32.14 62.33
CA ARG A 473 -172.53 -31.87 63.74
C ARG A 473 -173.96 -32.20 64.15
N ARG A 474 -174.90 -32.24 63.19
CA ARG A 474 -176.32 -32.53 63.43
C ARG A 474 -176.67 -34.00 63.30
N THR A 475 -175.80 -34.82 62.70
CA THR A 475 -176.01 -36.27 62.52
C THR A 475 -175.38 -37.12 63.62
N GLU A 476 -174.32 -36.65 64.27
CA GLU A 476 -173.59 -37.45 65.27
C GLU A 476 -174.32 -37.53 66.63
N ALA A 477 -175.02 -36.48 67.05
CA ALA A 477 -175.77 -36.49 68.32
C ALA A 477 -176.95 -37.49 68.32
N ALA A 478 -177.66 -37.62 67.19
CA ALA A 478 -178.77 -38.57 67.04
C ALA A 478 -178.32 -40.05 67.03
N LEU A 479 -177.02 -40.32 66.88
CA LEU A 479 -176.47 -41.67 66.87
C LEU A 479 -176.29 -42.26 68.28
N ALA A 480 -176.09 -41.40 69.29
CA ALA A 480 -175.87 -41.82 70.68
C ALA A 480 -177.11 -42.48 71.31
N GLU A 481 -178.31 -42.00 70.96
CA GLU A 481 -179.59 -42.49 71.48
C GLU A 481 -179.96 -43.88 70.93
N ALA A 482 -179.46 -44.24 69.74
CA ALA A 482 -179.73 -45.53 69.10
C ALA A 482 -178.92 -46.70 69.69
N GLN A 483 -177.72 -46.46 70.21
CA GLN A 483 -176.82 -47.53 70.66
C GLN A 483 -177.27 -48.19 71.97
N GLN A 484 -178.10 -47.52 72.78
CA GLN A 484 -178.57 -48.05 74.06
C GLN A 484 -179.57 -49.21 73.94
N ASN A 485 -180.22 -49.38 72.77
CA ASN A 485 -181.24 -50.41 72.55
C ASN A 485 -180.71 -51.72 71.91
N LEU A 486 -179.47 -51.75 71.37
CA LEU A 486 -179.05 -52.85 70.48
C LEU A 486 -178.31 -54.02 71.16
N GLN A 487 -177.90 -53.90 72.43
CA GLN A 487 -177.19 -54.98 73.14
C GLN A 487 -178.11 -55.99 73.83
N GLN A 488 -179.44 -55.79 73.79
CA GLN A 488 -180.40 -56.61 74.54
C GLN A 488 -180.87 -57.88 73.79
N THR A 489 -180.44 -58.11 72.54
CA THR A 489 -181.21 -58.93 71.58
C THR A 489 -180.61 -60.28 71.13
N SER A 490 -179.29 -60.50 71.19
CA SER A 490 -178.71 -61.81 70.81
C SER A 490 -177.28 -62.04 71.33
N VAL A 491 -176.92 -63.05 72.13
CA VAL A 491 -177.64 -64.13 72.84
C VAL A 491 -178.21 -65.29 72.00
N THR A 492 -178.80 -65.05 70.82
CA THR A 492 -179.47 -66.10 70.02
C THR A 492 -178.64 -66.67 68.86
N HIS A 493 -177.57 -65.99 68.42
CA HIS A 493 -176.73 -66.45 67.31
C HIS A 493 -175.49 -67.28 67.71
N LEU A 494 -175.34 -67.61 69.00
CA LEU A 494 -174.20 -68.42 69.50
C LEU A 494 -174.22 -69.88 69.01
N ASN A 495 -175.36 -70.38 68.51
CA ASN A 495 -175.63 -71.81 68.33
C ASN A 495 -175.60 -72.33 66.87
N GLN A 496 -175.06 -71.59 65.89
CA GLN A 496 -175.18 -71.99 64.46
C GLN A 496 -173.89 -72.10 63.62
N MET A 497 -172.76 -71.51 64.00
CA MET A 497 -171.54 -71.52 63.16
C MET A 497 -170.30 -72.21 63.75
N GLU A 498 -170.45 -72.95 64.85
CA GLU A 498 -169.41 -73.86 65.36
C GLU A 498 -169.13 -75.04 64.38
N GLN A 499 -170.00 -75.23 63.37
CA GLN A 499 -169.92 -76.29 62.37
C GLN A 499 -168.88 -76.06 61.25
N LEU A 500 -168.42 -74.82 61.00
CA LEU A 500 -167.45 -74.51 59.93
C LEU A 500 -165.99 -74.36 60.41
N LYS A 501 -165.63 -75.02 61.51
CA LYS A 501 -164.35 -74.84 62.22
C LYS A 501 -163.19 -75.77 61.79
N LYS A 502 -163.39 -76.73 60.87
CA LYS A 502 -162.48 -77.89 60.74
C LYS A 502 -161.60 -78.04 59.49
N ASP A 503 -162.08 -77.78 58.28
CA ASP A 503 -161.50 -78.47 57.10
C ASP A 503 -160.45 -77.70 56.28
N ILE A 504 -160.18 -76.41 56.55
CA ILE A 504 -159.08 -75.67 55.89
C ILE A 504 -158.13 -75.09 56.94
N SER A 505 -157.41 -75.99 57.61
CA SER A 505 -156.26 -75.67 58.45
C SER A 505 -155.06 -76.50 58.00
N THR A 506 -154.11 -75.87 57.28
CA THR A 506 -152.66 -76.14 57.28
C THR A 506 -152.00 -75.35 56.15
N LYS A 507 -150.76 -74.88 56.42
CA LYS A 507 -149.81 -74.26 55.47
C LYS A 507 -150.20 -72.88 54.88
N ASP A 508 -149.27 -71.94 54.73
CA ASP A 508 -147.91 -71.85 55.30
C ASP A 508 -147.59 -70.39 55.63
N ALA A 509 -146.76 -70.21 56.67
CA ALA A 509 -146.12 -68.93 56.98
C ALA A 509 -144.61 -69.03 56.66
N LEU A 510 -143.86 -67.96 56.95
CA LEU A 510 -142.39 -67.96 57.04
C LEU A 510 -141.63 -68.02 55.71
N THR A 511 -141.38 -66.85 55.09
CA THR A 511 -140.18 -66.63 54.25
C THR A 511 -139.63 -65.20 54.33
N GLN A 512 -139.38 -64.69 55.54
CA GLN A 512 -138.30 -63.73 55.75
C GLN A 512 -137.05 -64.50 56.17
N ARG A 513 -136.04 -64.64 55.30
CA ARG A 513 -134.63 -64.83 55.70
C ARG A 513 -133.62 -64.85 54.54
N LEU A 514 -132.44 -64.34 54.89
CA LEU A 514 -131.08 -64.50 54.34
C LEU A 514 -130.49 -63.26 53.64
N HIS A 515 -129.31 -62.73 54.04
CA HIS A 515 -128.62 -62.73 55.35
C HIS A 515 -127.41 -61.77 55.34
N GLY A 516 -126.86 -61.41 56.53
CA GLY A 516 -125.56 -60.74 56.72
C GLY A 516 -125.58 -59.22 56.47
N GLU A 517 -125.65 -58.32 57.47
CA GLU A 517 -124.71 -58.08 58.59
C GLU A 517 -123.34 -57.59 58.08
N ILE A 518 -122.96 -56.29 58.10
CA ILE A 518 -123.04 -55.18 59.09
C ILE A 518 -121.92 -55.28 60.17
N LEU A 519 -121.36 -54.11 60.54
CA LEU A 519 -120.30 -53.81 61.55
C LEU A 519 -118.83 -53.86 61.06
N CYS A 520 -117.92 -52.97 61.49
CA CYS A 520 -118.10 -51.54 61.83
C CYS A 520 -116.76 -50.76 61.87
N LEU A 521 -116.79 -49.50 61.42
CA LEU A 521 -115.95 -48.35 61.79
C LEU A 521 -114.39 -48.39 61.74
N GLN A 522 -113.88 -47.41 60.96
CA GLN A 522 -112.79 -46.45 61.27
C GLN A 522 -111.29 -46.69 60.93
N GLN A 523 -110.79 -45.70 60.17
CA GLN A 523 -109.46 -45.07 60.15
C GLN A 523 -108.23 -45.72 59.45
N ARG A 524 -107.97 -45.15 58.26
CA ARG A 524 -106.68 -44.66 57.71
C ARG A 524 -105.54 -45.63 57.32
N SER A 525 -105.20 -45.50 56.04
CA SER A 525 -103.85 -45.32 55.45
C SER A 525 -103.08 -46.54 54.89
N HIS A 526 -102.33 -46.23 53.82
CA HIS A 526 -101.24 -46.96 53.15
C HIS A 526 -101.52 -48.20 52.25
N ALA A 527 -101.28 -47.95 50.95
CA ALA A 527 -100.33 -48.67 50.08
C ALA A 527 -100.71 -49.99 49.35
N THR A 528 -100.48 -49.94 48.02
CA THR A 528 -99.94 -51.00 47.13
C THR A 528 -100.83 -52.26 46.87
N PRO A 529 -100.41 -53.27 46.06
CA PRO A 529 -100.16 -53.14 44.61
C PRO A 529 -100.63 -54.33 43.70
N TYR A 530 -100.41 -54.19 42.37
CA TYR A 530 -99.86 -55.20 41.42
C TYR A 530 -100.70 -56.36 40.78
N THR A 531 -100.77 -56.34 39.43
CA THR A 531 -100.52 -57.48 38.49
C THR A 531 -101.49 -58.69 38.49
N PRO A 532 -101.33 -59.78 37.67
CA PRO A 532 -100.34 -60.12 36.60
C PRO A 532 -101.00 -60.42 35.22
N ARG A 533 -100.39 -61.01 34.17
CA ARG A 533 -99.24 -61.95 33.96
C ARG A 533 -98.73 -61.81 32.49
N SER A 534 -97.59 -62.30 31.99
CA SER A 534 -96.52 -63.20 32.49
C SER A 534 -95.13 -62.51 32.38
N GLY A 535 -93.98 -62.99 31.85
CA GLY A 535 -93.49 -64.22 31.20
C GLY A 535 -92.64 -63.88 29.95
N TYR A 536 -91.51 -64.53 29.60
CA TYR A 536 -90.83 -65.72 30.15
C TYR A 536 -89.30 -65.69 29.83
N ALA A 537 -88.45 -66.15 30.77
CA ALA A 537 -87.34 -67.15 30.64
C ALA A 537 -86.30 -67.11 29.46
N VAL A 538 -85.02 -67.56 29.57
CA VAL A 538 -84.27 -68.21 30.67
C VAL A 538 -82.71 -68.27 30.43
N ARG A 539 -81.94 -68.38 31.52
CA ARG A 539 -80.58 -68.99 31.72
C ARG A 539 -79.21 -68.35 31.31
N ASP A 540 -78.27 -68.61 32.25
CA ASP A 540 -76.84 -69.01 32.21
C ASP A 540 -75.63 -68.06 31.99
N GLU A 541 -74.73 -68.11 33.00
CA GLU A 541 -73.24 -68.04 33.05
C GLU A 541 -72.43 -67.31 31.94
N ARG A 542 -71.39 -66.49 32.24
CA ARG A 542 -70.16 -66.87 32.99
C ARG A 542 -69.19 -65.69 33.28
N LEU A 543 -68.09 -65.97 33.99
CA LEU A 543 -66.98 -65.04 34.35
C LEU A 543 -65.93 -64.87 33.22
N VAL A 544 -65.23 -63.71 33.19
CA VAL A 544 -64.00 -63.46 32.39
C VAL A 544 -62.92 -62.83 33.27
N SER A 545 -61.63 -63.08 32.94
CA SER A 545 -60.49 -62.95 33.87
C SER A 545 -59.63 -61.68 33.67
N ALA A 546 -59.05 -61.19 34.77
CA ALA A 546 -58.30 -59.94 34.86
C ALA A 546 -56.83 -60.02 34.34
N ARG A 547 -56.60 -60.59 33.15
CA ARG A 547 -55.27 -60.59 32.49
C ARG A 547 -55.18 -59.82 31.17
N GLU A 548 -56.29 -59.63 30.47
CA GLU A 548 -56.30 -58.96 29.15
C GLU A 548 -55.91 -57.47 29.22
N LEU A 549 -56.34 -56.80 30.29
CA LEU A 549 -56.25 -55.35 30.47
C LEU A 549 -54.82 -54.79 30.68
N GLN A 550 -53.83 -55.68 30.82
CA GLN A 550 -52.43 -55.28 31.03
C GLN A 550 -51.61 -55.35 29.73
N HIS A 551 -51.92 -56.27 28.81
CA HIS A 551 -51.17 -56.43 27.55
C HIS A 551 -51.39 -55.26 26.59
N GLN A 552 -52.62 -54.74 26.49
CA GLN A 552 -52.94 -53.56 25.65
C GLN A 552 -52.18 -52.30 26.10
N ARG A 553 -51.90 -52.15 27.40
CA ARG A 553 -51.20 -50.98 27.96
C ARG A 553 -49.72 -50.97 27.56
N GLU A 554 -49.06 -52.12 27.56
CA GLU A 554 -47.67 -52.27 27.15
C GLU A 554 -47.47 -51.98 25.65
N ILE A 555 -48.39 -52.46 24.80
CA ILE A 555 -48.38 -52.20 23.35
C ILE A 555 -48.53 -50.69 23.08
N SER A 556 -49.44 -50.02 23.79
CA SER A 556 -49.68 -48.58 23.67
C SER A 556 -48.45 -47.76 24.10
N ARG A 557 -47.73 -48.24 25.12
CA ARG A 557 -46.51 -47.61 25.61
C ARG A 557 -45.35 -47.71 24.60
N GLN A 558 -45.08 -48.91 24.08
CA GLN A 558 -44.02 -49.09 23.06
C GLN A 558 -44.31 -48.36 21.75
N ALA A 559 -45.59 -48.13 21.40
CA ALA A 559 -45.95 -47.30 20.26
C ALA A 559 -45.56 -45.83 20.49
N ASN A 560 -45.92 -45.24 21.64
CA ASN A 560 -45.62 -43.85 21.96
C ASN A 560 -44.11 -43.60 22.16
N GLU A 561 -43.39 -44.52 22.81
CA GLU A 561 -41.93 -44.40 22.99
C GLU A 561 -41.19 -44.43 21.63
N LYS A 562 -41.65 -45.23 20.66
CA LYS A 562 -41.13 -45.23 19.28
C LYS A 562 -41.55 -44.00 18.48
N ALA A 563 -42.75 -43.46 18.71
CA ALA A 563 -43.18 -42.21 18.07
C ALA A 563 -42.31 -41.02 18.52
N SER A 564 -42.05 -40.91 19.83
CA SER A 564 -41.24 -39.83 20.40
C SER A 564 -39.77 -39.88 19.95
N ASP A 565 -39.18 -41.08 19.83
CA ASP A 565 -37.83 -41.26 19.26
C ASP A 565 -37.78 -40.87 17.76
N MET A 566 -38.82 -41.17 16.99
CA MET A 566 -38.95 -40.77 15.58
C MET A 566 -39.15 -39.26 15.42
N GLU A 567 -39.97 -38.62 16.25
CA GLU A 567 -40.12 -37.15 16.29
C GLU A 567 -38.81 -36.45 16.67
N SER A 568 -38.11 -36.93 17.71
CA SER A 568 -36.83 -36.38 18.13
C SER A 568 -35.78 -36.45 17.01
N LYS A 569 -35.76 -37.56 16.24
CA LYS A 569 -34.89 -37.72 15.06
C LYS A 569 -35.31 -36.81 13.89
N LEU A 570 -36.61 -36.59 13.68
CA LEU A 570 -37.12 -35.66 12.67
C LEU A 570 -36.76 -34.20 13.01
N ASP A 571 -36.94 -33.76 14.25
CA ASP A 571 -36.56 -32.40 14.65
C ASP A 571 -35.05 -32.19 14.68
N ALA A 572 -34.25 -33.20 15.07
CA ALA A 572 -32.79 -33.16 14.94
C ALA A 572 -32.34 -33.06 13.46
N MET A 573 -32.98 -33.82 12.56
CA MET A 573 -32.70 -33.76 11.12
C MET A 573 -33.14 -32.42 10.50
N LYS A 574 -34.25 -31.84 10.98
CA LYS A 574 -34.75 -30.53 10.58
C LYS A 574 -33.82 -29.39 11.03
N LEU A 575 -33.35 -29.42 12.28
CA LEU A 575 -32.29 -28.53 12.79
C LEU A 575 -31.00 -28.66 11.97
N ALA A 576 -30.59 -29.88 11.61
CA ALA A 576 -29.43 -30.10 10.75
C ALA A 576 -29.63 -29.51 9.33
N MET A 577 -30.81 -29.66 8.74
CA MET A 577 -31.14 -29.02 7.46
C MET A 577 -31.19 -27.50 7.54
N GLU A 578 -31.69 -26.91 8.63
CA GLU A 578 -31.69 -25.46 8.82
C GLU A 578 -30.28 -24.90 9.07
N ALA A 579 -29.43 -25.62 9.82
CA ALA A 579 -28.02 -25.28 9.97
C ALA A 579 -27.27 -25.33 8.62
N MET A 580 -27.48 -26.39 7.82
CA MET A 580 -26.87 -26.53 6.50
C MET A 580 -27.38 -25.47 5.51
N LYS A 581 -28.67 -25.11 5.57
CA LYS A 581 -29.29 -24.02 4.81
C LYS A 581 -28.71 -22.65 5.21
N SER A 582 -28.43 -22.44 6.49
CA SER A 582 -27.75 -21.23 7.00
C SER A 582 -26.31 -21.15 6.48
N GLN A 583 -25.55 -22.24 6.57
CA GLN A 583 -24.20 -22.33 6.00
C GLN A 583 -24.18 -22.01 4.50
N LEU A 584 -25.08 -22.61 3.72
CA LEU A 584 -25.24 -22.35 2.28
C LEU A 584 -25.57 -20.87 1.98
N GLN A 585 -26.33 -20.21 2.86
CA GLN A 585 -26.60 -18.77 2.74
C GLN A 585 -25.36 -17.92 3.06
N THR A 586 -24.57 -18.28 4.08
CA THR A 586 -23.31 -17.58 4.38
C THR A 586 -22.25 -17.78 3.28
N GLU A 587 -22.08 -18.99 2.74
CA GLU A 587 -21.19 -19.25 1.60
C GLU A 587 -21.63 -18.46 0.36
N LYS A 588 -22.95 -18.40 0.08
CA LYS A 588 -23.49 -17.58 -1.01
C LYS A 588 -23.23 -16.09 -0.80
N ALA A 589 -23.27 -15.60 0.44
CA ALA A 589 -22.90 -14.21 0.76
C ALA A 589 -21.40 -13.96 0.56
N GLU A 590 -20.53 -14.87 0.99
CA GLU A 590 -19.08 -14.78 0.75
C GLU A 590 -18.73 -14.82 -0.75
N VAL A 591 -19.33 -15.73 -1.53
CA VAL A 591 -19.12 -15.81 -2.98
C VAL A 591 -19.54 -14.52 -3.67
N ASN A 592 -20.65 -13.91 -3.26
CA ASN A 592 -21.08 -12.61 -3.77
C ASN A 592 -20.11 -11.47 -3.36
N ALA A 593 -19.59 -11.48 -2.13
CA ALA A 593 -18.60 -10.50 -1.68
C ALA A 593 -17.27 -10.61 -2.44
N ARG A 594 -16.72 -11.83 -2.58
CA ARG A 594 -15.51 -12.11 -3.37
C ARG A 594 -15.70 -11.76 -4.85
N LYS A 595 -16.90 -11.96 -5.41
CA LYS A 595 -17.23 -11.51 -6.76
C LYS A 595 -17.19 -9.98 -6.87
N ALA A 596 -17.85 -9.26 -5.97
CA ALA A 596 -17.83 -7.79 -5.96
C ALA A 596 -16.40 -7.23 -5.80
N GLU A 597 -15.55 -7.88 -5.01
CA GLU A 597 -14.13 -7.54 -4.87
C GLU A 597 -13.35 -7.75 -6.18
N MET A 598 -13.59 -8.85 -6.90
CA MET A 598 -12.97 -9.08 -8.22
C MET A 598 -13.48 -8.11 -9.28
N ASP A 599 -14.76 -7.78 -9.29
CA ASP A 599 -15.35 -6.83 -10.24
C ASP A 599 -14.80 -5.40 -9.97
N ALA A 600 -14.59 -5.02 -8.71
CA ALA A 600 -13.91 -3.78 -8.34
C ALA A 600 -12.42 -3.76 -8.80
N LYS A 601 -11.67 -4.83 -8.52
CA LYS A 601 -10.26 -4.97 -8.96
C LYS A 601 -10.12 -4.96 -10.48
N ARG A 602 -11.09 -5.53 -11.22
CA ARG A 602 -11.15 -5.41 -12.68
C ARG A 602 -11.30 -3.95 -13.12
N GLY A 603 -12.21 -3.20 -12.51
CA GLY A 603 -12.39 -1.77 -12.80
C GLY A 603 -11.12 -0.93 -12.55
N GLU A 604 -10.36 -1.23 -11.49
CA GLU A 604 -9.06 -0.59 -11.24
C GLU A 604 -8.03 -0.91 -12.34
N VAL A 605 -7.94 -2.17 -12.77
CA VAL A 605 -7.04 -2.60 -13.85
C VAL A 605 -7.43 -1.95 -15.20
N GLU A 606 -8.71 -1.87 -15.52
CA GLU A 606 -9.21 -1.20 -16.73
C GLU A 606 -8.92 0.31 -16.69
N ALA A 607 -9.09 0.97 -15.54
CA ALA A 607 -8.74 2.37 -15.35
C ALA A 607 -7.22 2.62 -15.50
N LEU A 608 -6.37 1.72 -14.99
CA LEU A 608 -4.92 1.78 -15.16
C LEU A 608 -4.51 1.55 -16.62
N ALA A 609 -5.12 0.57 -17.30
CA ALA A 609 -4.88 0.31 -18.72
C ALA A 609 -5.23 1.52 -19.60
N LYS A 610 -6.40 2.14 -19.36
CA LYS A 610 -6.80 3.39 -20.02
C LYS A 610 -5.79 4.52 -19.77
N LYS A 611 -5.36 4.71 -18.52
CA LYS A 611 -4.37 5.74 -18.13
C LYS A 611 -2.98 5.51 -18.75
N CYS A 612 -2.61 4.26 -19.01
CA CYS A 612 -1.40 3.92 -19.77
C CYS A 612 -1.56 4.22 -21.27
N SER A 613 -2.70 3.88 -21.87
CA SER A 613 -3.03 4.23 -23.27
C SER A 613 -3.02 5.74 -23.50
N GLU A 614 -3.65 6.52 -22.61
CA GLU A 614 -3.64 8.00 -22.65
C GLU A 614 -2.22 8.58 -22.57
N LYS A 615 -1.37 8.04 -21.69
CA LYS A 615 0.05 8.42 -21.60
C LYS A 615 0.85 8.08 -22.85
N MET A 616 0.61 6.90 -23.44
CA MET A 616 1.29 6.43 -24.65
C MET A 616 0.88 7.29 -25.85
N ASN A 617 -0.40 7.59 -26.01
CA ASN A 617 -0.89 8.52 -27.04
C ASN A 617 -0.31 9.93 -26.86
N ALA A 618 -0.19 10.42 -25.61
CA ALA A 618 0.45 11.70 -25.31
C ALA A 618 1.99 11.70 -25.53
N ALA A 619 2.65 10.55 -25.48
CA ALA A 619 4.05 10.40 -25.87
C ALA A 619 4.20 10.44 -27.39
N ASN A 620 3.42 9.62 -28.11
CA ASN A 620 3.39 9.56 -29.57
C ASN A 620 3.07 10.94 -30.19
N ALA A 621 2.15 11.70 -29.58
CA ALA A 621 1.82 13.06 -30.01
C ALA A 621 2.99 14.06 -29.82
N LYS A 622 3.81 13.89 -28.78
CA LYS A 622 5.05 14.69 -28.60
C LYS A 622 6.12 14.30 -29.60
N GLU A 623 6.28 13.01 -29.89
CA GLU A 623 7.24 12.49 -30.87
C GLU A 623 6.90 12.97 -32.28
N ALA A 624 5.63 12.92 -32.68
CA ALA A 624 5.14 13.50 -33.93
C ALA A 624 5.39 15.01 -34.01
N TYR A 625 5.26 15.74 -32.90
CA TYR A 625 5.57 17.17 -32.84
C TYR A 625 7.08 17.46 -32.95
N THR A 626 7.94 16.66 -32.30
CA THR A 626 9.40 16.82 -32.45
C THR A 626 9.88 16.51 -33.87
N VAL A 627 9.37 15.44 -34.50
CA VAL A 627 9.67 15.12 -35.91
C VAL A 627 9.20 16.24 -36.85
N SER A 628 8.05 16.87 -36.57
CA SER A 628 7.58 18.03 -37.32
C SER A 628 8.50 19.26 -37.17
N LEU A 629 9.01 19.52 -35.96
CA LEU A 629 9.99 20.58 -35.73
C LEU A 629 11.34 20.30 -36.41
N GLU A 630 11.83 19.07 -36.33
CA GLU A 630 13.08 18.66 -37.01
C GLU A 630 12.98 18.85 -38.52
N LYS A 631 11.83 18.48 -39.13
CA LYS A 631 11.55 18.74 -40.54
C LYS A 631 11.56 20.23 -40.88
N GLN A 632 10.91 21.07 -40.06
CA GLN A 632 10.91 22.53 -40.25
C GLN A 632 12.30 23.15 -40.10
N LEU A 633 13.12 22.64 -39.17
CA LEU A 633 14.51 23.09 -38.99
C LEU A 633 15.38 22.75 -40.19
N GLU A 634 15.27 21.54 -40.74
CA GLU A 634 16.04 21.13 -41.93
C GLU A 634 15.53 21.84 -43.22
N GLU A 635 14.23 22.11 -43.34
CA GLU A 635 13.68 22.97 -44.40
C GLU A 635 14.21 24.41 -44.31
N MET A 636 14.25 25.02 -43.12
CA MET A 636 14.87 26.34 -42.93
C MET A 636 16.36 26.32 -43.23
N ARG A 637 17.07 25.26 -42.83
CA ARG A 637 18.49 25.06 -43.11
C ARG A 637 18.77 24.97 -44.60
N GLY A 638 18.06 24.12 -45.34
CA GLY A 638 18.18 24.02 -46.80
C GLY A 638 17.89 25.34 -47.51
N ASN A 639 16.91 26.11 -47.03
CA ASN A 639 16.63 27.46 -47.52
C ASN A 639 17.80 28.44 -47.24
N MET A 640 18.41 28.39 -46.05
CA MET A 640 19.59 29.21 -45.72
C MET A 640 20.82 28.80 -46.55
N GLU A 641 21.13 27.51 -46.66
CA GLU A 641 22.24 27.01 -47.49
C GLU A 641 22.03 27.40 -48.97
N GLY A 642 20.79 27.30 -49.49
CA GLY A 642 20.44 27.77 -50.83
C GLY A 642 20.46 29.29 -51.02
N MET A 643 20.25 30.09 -49.98
CA MET A 643 20.47 31.55 -50.03
C MET A 643 21.96 31.88 -50.00
N LEU A 644 22.74 31.27 -49.11
CA LEU A 644 24.19 31.46 -49.00
C LEU A 644 24.91 31.04 -50.30
N GLY A 645 24.48 29.93 -50.93
CA GLY A 645 24.96 29.53 -52.25
C GLY A 645 24.70 30.58 -53.32
N ARG A 646 23.48 31.16 -53.37
CA ARG A 646 23.14 32.25 -54.30
C ARG A 646 23.95 33.53 -54.03
N VAL A 647 24.15 33.91 -52.77
CA VAL A 647 25.01 35.05 -52.38
C VAL A 647 26.47 34.79 -52.79
N SER A 648 27.00 33.59 -52.55
CA SER A 648 28.35 33.18 -52.95
C SER A 648 28.55 33.26 -54.48
N VAL A 649 27.60 32.73 -55.26
CA VAL A 649 27.62 32.83 -56.73
C VAL A 649 27.54 34.30 -57.19
N TYR A 650 26.77 35.15 -56.50
CA TYR A 650 26.67 36.57 -56.82
C TYR A 650 27.96 37.33 -56.47
N GLN A 651 28.60 37.03 -55.35
CA GLN A 651 29.91 37.58 -54.97
C GLN A 651 31.00 37.13 -55.95
N GLY A 652 31.02 35.86 -56.36
CA GLY A 652 31.92 35.33 -57.39
C GLY A 652 31.72 35.99 -58.76
N LYS A 653 30.46 36.20 -59.18
CA LYS A 653 30.14 36.99 -60.39
C LYS A 653 30.53 38.47 -60.26
N LYS A 654 30.44 39.07 -59.06
CA LYS A 654 30.89 40.45 -58.81
C LYS A 654 32.41 40.56 -58.90
N ARG A 655 33.16 39.66 -58.24
CA ARG A 655 34.63 39.59 -58.32
C ARG A 655 35.11 39.50 -59.76
N ARG A 656 34.59 38.54 -60.55
CA ARG A 656 34.94 38.39 -61.98
C ARG A 656 34.62 39.61 -62.86
N ARG A 657 33.84 40.59 -62.36
CA ARG A 657 33.58 41.89 -63.02
C ARG A 657 34.46 43.02 -62.50
N THR A 658 34.99 42.95 -61.28
CA THR A 658 35.80 44.01 -60.66
C THR A 658 37.29 43.72 -60.63
N GLU A 659 37.66 42.44 -60.63
CA GLU A 659 39.04 41.92 -60.52
C GLU A 659 39.51 41.31 -61.86
N GLY A 660 38.58 41.12 -62.82
CA GLY A 660 38.82 40.47 -64.11
C GLY A 660 38.68 38.94 -64.04
N PRO A 661 38.92 38.22 -65.15
CA PRO A 661 39.18 36.79 -65.11
C PRO A 661 40.60 36.56 -64.58
N ASP A 662 40.74 35.72 -63.55
CA ASP A 662 42.05 35.25 -63.09
C ASP A 662 42.75 34.48 -64.22
N PHE A 663 43.72 35.11 -64.88
CA PHE A 663 44.58 34.43 -65.85
C PHE A 663 45.48 33.44 -65.11
N GLN A 664 45.48 32.19 -65.57
CA GLN A 664 46.25 31.11 -64.96
C GLN A 664 47.76 31.33 -65.15
N LEU A 665 48.50 31.10 -64.07
CA LEU A 665 49.96 30.91 -64.01
C LEU A 665 50.22 29.46 -63.56
#